data_AF-A0A2K8UBT2-F1
#
_entry.id   AF-A0A2K8UBT2-F1
#
_cell.length_a   1.000
_cell.length_b   1.000
_cell.length_c   1.000
_cell.angle_alpha   90.00
_cell.angle_beta   90.00
_cell.angle_gamma   90.00
#
_symmetry.space_group_name_H-M   'P 1'
#
loop_
_entity.id
_entity.type
_entity.pdbx_description
1 polymer ?
#
loop_
_entity_poly.entity_id
_entity_poly.type
_entity_poly.pdbx_seq_one_letter_code
_entity_poly.pdbx_strand_id
1 'polypeptide(L)'
;MIMLNPETITVLDPACGSGHILVVAYDVLKAIYLERGYRPRDIPRLILEKNLYGLDIDDRAAQLAGFALLMKARADDRRLLNDPPRLNVLALQESKGLNADELTRSLQPIGAMVGRANPAGVTRQQAAGFAQDDLFPDTLPQMNLGESVAPDASGNAALTRSTIAALIDTFAEAKTFGSLIPIPPALAKVLPEMESGLLQALDSGDVFAWAAAEGLLPLVRQARVLAMRFDAVVANPPYMGGKGMNAALKDYAKNVFPDSKSDLFSMFIERGFDWCRSCGFNSMVTMQSWMFLSSFEAMREKILQRRTVVTMAHLGARAFGEISGEVVQTTAFSLQICHFNGFKPVFFRLVDGQEEKKAMALRAGQNRFDNAIQDDFKIIPGSPVAYWVSEKLKQSFASYPALSDIGKPRQGLATMDNERFLRLWHECSISNTLFDAISAEEAFSSRRRWFPCQKGGAFRKWYGNHEYLVDWEDNGERIKALAVARYGSASKRVVNEALYFKPGITWSTISGGLFSMRYVPAGFIFETKGAMCFFDREDILKRVLGFCNSAIVSQILKCISPTLDFHEGPVGKVPVAEIESEVLRSGVSQCVRIAKNDWDAAECSWGFQSFPWIRSGAHNPPANSNARKQFGSRLENDWETWEANTAFQIAQIREIEGENNRIFIEAYGLQDELSPEVPEDQITLARADREKDCQRLISYAIGCMMGRYRLDRPGLIYAHSGNQDFEAIYNVVREKSTDDTDEHRSRNDYLCSSVSSVDNSSSPAANGITDAVREKSTDDTDEHRSRNDYLCSSVSSVDNSSSPAADGITDATREKSTDDTDEHRSRNDYLCSSVSSVDNSSSPAADGITDATREKSTDDTDEHRSRNDYLCSSVSSVDNSSFPAPDGITDATREKSTDDTDEHRSGNEHLCSSVSSVDKNPFPPDADGIVPITDANWFDDDASNRIREFLLAVWGTETLNENMAWLAESLGPKSGETPDETIRRYLSASFFKDHLQTYKRRPIYWCFSSGKQKAFEALVYLHRYHEGTLARMRMEYVVPLQGKMAARIDRLADDIASASTTAQAKRLQKERDKLTRQLDELRRYDEQLRHYADQRIALDLDDGVKANYAKFGDLLAEVKAVTGQKESTD
;
A
#
# COMPACT_ATOMS: atom_id res chain seq x y z
N MET A 1 -52.13 -28.22 17.56
CA MET A 1 -51.36 -27.01 17.16
C MET A 1 -51.51 -25.97 18.26
N ILE A 2 -50.40 -25.41 18.75
CA ILE A 2 -50.46 -24.21 19.61
C ILE A 2 -50.76 -23.03 18.68
N MET A 3 -51.88 -22.34 18.90
CA MET A 3 -52.20 -21.12 18.15
C MET A 3 -51.26 -20.01 18.60
N LEU A 4 -50.34 -19.58 17.73
CA LEU A 4 -49.45 -18.43 17.97
C LEU A 4 -50.29 -17.20 18.34
N ASN A 5 -50.08 -16.61 19.51
CA ASN A 5 -50.71 -15.34 19.88
C ASN A 5 -49.84 -14.18 19.37
N PRO A 6 -50.32 -13.33 18.44
CA PRO A 6 -49.53 -12.21 17.94
C PRO A 6 -49.12 -11.22 19.03
N GLU A 7 -49.94 -11.07 20.08
CA GLU A 7 -49.66 -10.13 21.19
C GLU A 7 -48.47 -10.54 22.07
N THR A 8 -47.99 -11.78 21.96
CA THR A 8 -46.84 -12.27 22.75
C THR A 8 -45.50 -12.13 22.03
N ILE A 9 -45.53 -11.79 20.73
CA ILE A 9 -44.34 -11.60 19.89
C ILE A 9 -43.70 -10.25 20.25
N THR A 10 -42.40 -10.21 20.44
CA THR A 10 -41.68 -9.02 20.88
C THR A 10 -40.44 -8.81 20.02
N VAL A 11 -40.30 -7.60 19.47
CA VAL A 11 -39.25 -7.21 18.53
C VAL A 11 -38.52 -6.00 19.09
N LEU A 12 -37.19 -6.12 19.26
CA LEU A 12 -36.31 -5.03 19.69
C LEU A 12 -35.44 -4.56 18.54
N ASP A 13 -35.39 -3.24 18.32
CA ASP A 13 -34.29 -2.58 17.63
C ASP A 13 -33.44 -1.78 18.65
N PRO A 14 -32.25 -2.26 19.03
CA PRO A 14 -31.42 -1.67 20.07
C PRO A 14 -30.59 -0.45 19.59
N ALA A 15 -30.68 -0.08 18.31
CA ALA A 15 -29.99 1.08 17.72
C ALA A 15 -30.87 1.65 16.59
N CYS A 16 -32.08 2.09 16.95
CA CYS A 16 -33.17 2.21 15.98
C CYS A 16 -33.04 3.39 15.00
N GLY A 17 -32.18 4.37 15.27
CA GLY A 17 -32.03 5.57 14.47
C GLY A 17 -33.39 6.24 14.25
N SER A 18 -33.72 6.52 12.98
CA SER A 18 -35.02 7.07 12.55
C SER A 18 -36.15 6.04 12.43
N GLY A 19 -35.96 4.79 12.89
CA GLY A 19 -37.02 3.79 13.04
C GLY A 19 -37.37 2.97 11.79
N HIS A 20 -36.55 3.01 10.74
CA HIS A 20 -36.81 2.33 9.46
C HIS A 20 -37.10 0.82 9.62
N ILE A 21 -36.31 0.11 10.44
CA ILE A 21 -36.52 -1.32 10.73
C ILE A 21 -37.85 -1.55 11.44
N LEU A 22 -38.17 -0.74 12.46
CA LEU A 22 -39.41 -0.84 13.23
C LEU A 22 -40.65 -0.57 12.37
N VAL A 23 -40.58 0.35 11.40
CA VAL A 23 -41.66 0.62 10.44
C VAL A 23 -41.92 -0.57 9.51
N VAL A 24 -40.88 -1.30 9.10
CA VAL A 24 -41.03 -2.55 8.33
C VAL A 24 -41.56 -3.69 9.21
N ALA A 25 -41.07 -3.80 10.45
CA ALA A 25 -41.57 -4.78 11.42
C ALA A 25 -43.06 -4.58 11.74
N TYR A 26 -43.55 -3.33 11.79
CA TYR A 26 -44.96 -3.00 11.91
C TYR A 26 -45.80 -3.63 10.79
N ASP A 27 -45.38 -3.53 9.52
CA ASP A 27 -46.13 -4.12 8.39
C ASP A 27 -46.21 -5.64 8.46
N VAL A 28 -45.10 -6.30 8.85
CA VAL A 28 -45.05 -7.77 9.03
C VAL A 28 -45.97 -8.21 10.17
N LEU A 29 -45.89 -7.54 11.33
CA LEU A 29 -46.77 -7.83 12.46
C LEU A 29 -48.24 -7.61 12.11
N LYS A 30 -48.57 -6.51 11.42
CA LYS A 30 -49.92 -6.22 10.94
C LYS A 30 -50.46 -7.34 10.05
N ALA A 31 -49.66 -7.87 9.12
CA ALA A 31 -50.07 -9.02 8.31
C ALA A 31 -50.41 -10.24 9.18
N ILE A 32 -49.57 -10.55 10.19
CA ILE A 32 -49.80 -11.65 11.14
C ILE A 32 -51.10 -11.42 11.95
N TYR A 33 -51.34 -10.22 12.46
CA TYR A 33 -52.58 -9.91 13.20
C TYR A 33 -53.84 -10.02 12.32
N LEU A 34 -53.77 -9.55 11.06
CA LEU A 34 -54.86 -9.69 10.10
C LEU A 34 -55.16 -11.16 9.77
N GLU A 35 -54.13 -11.98 9.56
CA GLU A 35 -54.26 -13.43 9.36
C GLU A 35 -54.91 -14.12 10.57
N ARG A 36 -54.69 -13.61 11.79
CA ARG A 36 -55.34 -14.08 13.02
C ARG A 36 -56.70 -13.45 13.32
N GLY A 37 -57.29 -12.72 12.37
CA GLY A 37 -58.67 -12.23 12.44
C GLY A 37 -58.87 -11.06 13.41
N TYR A 38 -57.81 -10.37 13.81
CA TYR A 38 -57.94 -9.15 14.60
C TYR A 38 -58.60 -8.04 13.78
N ARG A 39 -59.37 -7.17 14.45
CA ARG A 39 -60.04 -6.05 13.80
C ARG A 39 -58.99 -5.03 13.33
N PRO A 40 -58.99 -4.58 12.06
CA PRO A 40 -57.95 -3.69 11.53
C PRO A 40 -57.72 -2.39 12.29
N ARG A 41 -58.71 -1.90 13.07
CA ARG A 41 -58.60 -0.70 13.91
C ARG A 41 -57.89 -0.92 15.24
N ASP A 42 -57.88 -2.14 15.75
CA ASP A 42 -57.31 -2.46 17.07
C ASP A 42 -55.82 -2.82 16.94
N ILE A 43 -55.43 -3.36 15.78
CA ILE A 43 -54.06 -3.78 15.44
C ILE A 43 -53.00 -2.68 15.65
N PRO A 44 -53.19 -1.41 15.22
CA PRO A 44 -52.13 -0.40 15.31
C PRO A 44 -51.69 -0.12 16.75
N ARG A 45 -52.65 -0.01 17.70
CA ARG A 45 -52.35 0.16 19.13
C ARG A 45 -51.65 -1.08 19.69
N LEU A 46 -52.16 -2.28 19.39
CA LEU A 46 -51.59 -3.53 19.89
C LEU A 46 -50.11 -3.69 19.47
N ILE A 47 -49.77 -3.38 18.22
CA ILE A 47 -48.39 -3.45 17.73
C ILE A 47 -47.46 -2.48 18.47
N LEU A 48 -47.88 -1.23 18.64
CA LEU A 48 -47.07 -0.19 19.27
C LEU A 48 -46.85 -0.42 20.77
N GLU A 49 -47.88 -0.90 21.47
CA GLU A 49 -47.83 -1.08 22.93
C GLU A 49 -47.21 -2.42 23.37
N LYS A 50 -47.41 -3.49 22.59
CA LYS A 50 -47.04 -4.87 22.99
C LYS A 50 -45.88 -5.47 22.21
N ASN A 51 -45.71 -5.12 20.94
CA ASN A 51 -44.80 -5.84 20.05
C ASN A 51 -43.48 -5.11 19.78
N LEU A 52 -43.51 -3.81 19.50
CA LEU A 52 -42.33 -3.05 19.03
C LEU A 52 -41.63 -2.30 20.16
N TYR A 53 -40.30 -2.42 20.21
CA TYR A 53 -39.41 -1.77 21.16
C TYR A 53 -38.21 -1.19 20.43
N GLY A 54 -37.82 0.04 20.76
CA GLY A 54 -36.70 0.74 20.12
C GLY A 54 -35.83 1.46 21.15
N LEU A 55 -34.52 1.44 20.95
CA LEU A 55 -33.55 2.20 21.74
C LEU A 55 -32.63 2.99 20.82
N ASP A 56 -32.36 4.25 21.16
CA ASP A 56 -31.29 5.04 20.56
C ASP A 56 -30.57 5.89 21.61
N ILE A 57 -29.40 6.43 21.25
CA ILE A 57 -28.57 7.31 22.09
C ILE A 57 -28.83 8.79 21.77
N ASP A 58 -29.23 9.14 20.55
CA ASP A 58 -29.64 10.50 20.15
C ASP A 58 -31.16 10.67 20.40
N ASP A 59 -31.50 11.72 21.16
CA ASP A 59 -32.89 11.97 21.57
C ASP A 59 -33.81 12.33 20.40
N ARG A 60 -33.27 12.96 19.35
CA ARG A 60 -34.02 13.28 18.12
C ARG A 60 -34.20 12.04 17.26
N ALA A 61 -33.23 11.12 17.22
CA ALA A 61 -33.37 9.85 16.51
C ALA A 61 -34.57 9.05 17.06
N ALA A 62 -34.60 8.81 18.37
CA ALA A 62 -35.72 8.12 19.01
C ALA A 62 -37.07 8.84 18.82
N GLN A 63 -37.09 10.19 18.87
CA GLN A 63 -38.29 10.98 18.57
C GLN A 63 -38.76 10.79 17.11
N LEU A 64 -37.84 10.79 16.15
CA LEU A 64 -38.15 10.55 14.73
C LEU A 64 -38.67 9.13 14.49
N ALA A 65 -38.07 8.12 15.13
CA ALA A 65 -38.56 6.73 15.10
C ALA A 65 -39.97 6.61 15.67
N GLY A 66 -40.23 7.24 16.82
CA GLY A 66 -41.56 7.29 17.43
C GLY A 66 -42.60 8.00 16.54
N PHE A 67 -42.22 9.12 15.93
CA PHE A 67 -43.08 9.85 14.98
C PHE A 67 -43.37 9.03 13.72
N ALA A 68 -42.37 8.38 13.12
CA ALA A 68 -42.53 7.53 11.95
C ALA A 68 -43.49 6.37 12.22
N LEU A 69 -43.35 5.70 13.37
CA LEU A 69 -44.27 4.65 13.82
C LEU A 69 -45.69 5.16 14.06
N LEU A 70 -45.86 6.31 14.70
CA LEU A 70 -47.19 6.92 14.91
C LEU A 70 -47.86 7.30 13.59
N MET A 71 -47.11 7.84 12.61
CA MET A 71 -47.67 8.17 11.29
C MET A 71 -48.02 6.92 10.49
N LYS A 72 -47.19 5.87 10.56
CA LYS A 72 -47.46 4.56 9.97
C LYS A 72 -48.73 3.93 10.54
N ALA A 73 -48.87 3.92 11.87
CA ALA A 73 -50.03 3.41 12.57
C ALA A 73 -51.31 4.25 12.33
N ARG A 74 -51.17 5.59 12.22
CA ARG A 74 -52.27 6.51 11.88
C ARG A 74 -52.85 6.28 10.48
N ALA A 75 -52.03 5.79 9.54
CA ALA A 75 -52.53 5.43 8.20
C ALA A 75 -53.60 4.32 8.27
N ASP A 76 -53.52 3.45 9.29
CA ASP A 76 -54.46 2.35 9.52
C ASP A 76 -55.64 2.74 10.44
N ASP A 77 -55.38 3.50 11.52
CA ASP A 77 -56.44 4.15 12.30
C ASP A 77 -56.26 5.67 12.40
N ARG A 78 -57.16 6.39 11.72
CA ARG A 78 -57.21 7.86 11.75
C ARG A 78 -57.52 8.45 13.14
N ARG A 79 -58.08 7.66 14.07
CA ARG A 79 -58.45 8.10 15.42
C ARG A 79 -57.36 7.87 16.48
N LEU A 80 -56.26 7.20 16.12
CA LEU A 80 -55.18 6.80 17.03
C LEU A 80 -54.57 7.96 17.85
N LEU A 81 -54.60 9.19 17.34
CA LEU A 81 -54.05 10.36 18.03
C LEU A 81 -55.04 11.06 18.98
N ASN A 82 -56.32 10.66 19.02
CA ASN A 82 -57.27 11.18 20.01
C ASN A 82 -56.96 10.65 21.42
N ASP A 83 -56.32 9.48 21.49
CA ASP A 83 -55.83 8.81 22.69
C ASP A 83 -54.49 8.12 22.31
N PRO A 84 -53.37 8.86 22.35
CA PRO A 84 -52.10 8.38 21.79
C PRO A 84 -51.60 7.09 22.49
N PRO A 85 -51.21 6.05 21.74
CA PRO A 85 -50.71 4.79 22.31
C PRO A 85 -49.35 4.98 23.00
N ARG A 86 -49.07 4.20 24.04
CA ARG A 86 -47.74 4.19 24.68
C ARG A 86 -46.72 3.54 23.75
N LEU A 87 -45.76 4.32 23.25
CA LEU A 87 -44.62 3.79 22.51
C LEU A 87 -43.57 3.20 23.47
N ASN A 88 -42.92 2.12 23.05
CA ASN A 88 -41.71 1.59 23.69
C ASN A 88 -40.43 1.94 22.93
N VAL A 89 -40.40 3.11 22.28
CA VAL A 89 -39.20 3.70 21.66
C VAL A 89 -38.63 4.74 22.62
N LEU A 90 -37.41 4.54 23.09
CA LEU A 90 -36.79 5.35 24.14
C LEU A 90 -35.42 5.88 23.69
N ALA A 91 -35.14 7.14 23.99
CA ALA A 91 -33.79 7.67 23.98
C ALA A 91 -33.12 7.40 25.33
N LEU A 92 -31.88 6.92 25.31
CA LEU A 92 -31.14 6.64 26.53
C LEU A 92 -30.70 7.93 27.22
N GLN A 93 -31.15 8.08 28.47
CA GLN A 93 -30.81 9.20 29.34
C GLN A 93 -29.63 8.84 30.22
N GLU A 94 -28.75 9.82 30.44
CA GLU A 94 -27.60 9.72 31.33
C GLU A 94 -27.98 10.20 32.73
N SER A 95 -27.45 9.54 33.76
CA SER A 95 -27.72 9.84 35.16
C SER A 95 -26.72 10.83 35.78
N LYS A 96 -25.72 11.25 35.02
CA LYS A 96 -24.62 12.10 35.50
C LYS A 96 -25.16 13.44 35.99
N GLY A 97 -24.86 13.78 37.25
CA GLY A 97 -25.41 14.95 37.95
C GLY A 97 -26.58 14.63 38.87
N LEU A 98 -27.18 13.44 38.80
CA LEU A 98 -28.20 13.00 39.76
C LEU A 98 -27.57 12.56 41.08
N ASN A 99 -28.13 13.04 42.20
CA ASN A 99 -27.68 12.67 43.54
C ASN A 99 -28.64 11.65 44.18
N ALA A 100 -28.15 10.44 44.47
CA ALA A 100 -28.94 9.37 45.07
C ALA A 100 -29.52 9.73 46.46
N ASP A 101 -28.78 10.47 47.30
CA ASP A 101 -29.24 10.89 48.63
C ASP A 101 -30.32 11.97 48.59
N GLU A 102 -30.28 12.84 47.59
CA GLU A 102 -31.30 13.85 47.37
C GLU A 102 -32.57 13.22 46.81
N LEU A 103 -32.45 12.45 45.73
CA LEU A 103 -33.58 11.78 45.09
C LEU A 103 -34.28 10.78 46.03
N THR A 104 -33.54 10.08 46.89
CA THR A 104 -34.15 9.20 47.90
C THR A 104 -34.94 9.99 48.94
N ARG A 105 -34.43 11.14 49.41
CA ARG A 105 -35.15 11.99 50.38
C ARG A 105 -36.40 12.61 49.76
N SER A 106 -36.32 13.11 48.53
CA SER A 106 -37.45 13.70 47.82
C SER A 106 -38.56 12.69 47.49
N LEU A 107 -38.27 11.39 47.48
CA LEU A 107 -39.25 10.32 47.29
C LEU A 107 -39.82 9.74 48.62
N GLN A 108 -39.37 10.22 49.78
CA GLN A 108 -39.98 9.86 51.06
C GLN A 108 -41.22 10.73 51.32
N PRO A 109 -42.34 10.15 51.78
CA PRO A 109 -43.55 10.94 52.04
C PRO A 109 -43.32 11.97 53.16
N ILE A 110 -43.65 13.23 52.89
CA ILE A 110 -43.57 14.35 53.86
C ILE A 110 -44.69 14.21 54.91
N GLY A 111 -44.57 13.20 55.77
CA GLY A 111 -45.58 12.79 56.76
C GLY A 111 -45.15 12.97 58.22
N ALA A 112 -43.99 13.60 58.49
CA ALA A 112 -43.38 13.59 59.81
C ALA A 112 -42.65 14.88 60.24
N MET A 113 -43.11 16.08 59.85
CA MET A 113 -42.70 17.32 60.56
C MET A 113 -43.76 18.45 60.49
N VAL A 114 -44.36 18.73 61.65
CA VAL A 114 -45.01 19.99 62.09
C VAL A 114 -46.09 20.60 61.20
N GLY A 115 -47.35 20.53 61.64
CA GLY A 115 -48.46 21.23 60.99
C GLY A 115 -48.56 22.73 61.31
N ARG A 116 -48.95 23.54 60.32
CA ARG A 116 -49.71 24.79 60.50
C ARG A 116 -50.48 25.16 59.23
N ALA A 117 -51.79 25.40 59.42
CA ALA A 117 -52.76 26.13 58.58
C ALA A 117 -52.58 26.20 57.04
N ASN A 118 -53.64 25.74 56.34
CA ASN A 118 -54.03 26.19 55.00
C ASN A 118 -53.99 27.73 54.90
N PRO A 119 -53.58 28.30 53.76
CA PRO A 119 -54.61 28.92 52.93
C PRO A 119 -54.50 28.62 51.42
N ALA A 120 -55.62 28.80 50.74
CA ALA A 120 -55.89 28.45 49.36
C ALA A 120 -55.03 29.15 48.29
N GLY A 121 -54.83 28.45 47.16
CA GLY A 121 -54.90 29.05 45.83
C GLY A 121 -53.60 29.43 45.15
N VAL A 122 -53.00 28.50 44.41
CA VAL A 122 -52.10 28.81 43.28
C VAL A 122 -52.50 27.95 42.08
N THR A 123 -52.75 28.60 40.94
CA THR A 123 -53.18 27.97 39.69
C THR A 123 -52.00 27.36 38.93
N ARG A 124 -52.26 26.24 38.24
CA ARG A 124 -51.28 25.44 37.48
C ARG A 124 -50.85 26.13 36.17
N GLN A 125 -50.18 27.28 36.25
CA GLN A 125 -49.76 28.04 35.05
C GLN A 125 -48.61 29.03 35.29
N GLN A 126 -47.46 28.58 35.82
CA GLN A 126 -46.17 29.28 35.76
C GLN A 126 -45.02 28.35 36.19
N ALA A 127 -44.48 27.58 35.25
CA ALA A 127 -43.25 26.78 35.41
C ALA A 127 -42.63 26.55 34.02
N ALA A 128 -42.21 27.63 33.37
CA ALA A 128 -41.48 27.59 32.12
C ALA A 128 -40.34 28.62 32.19
N GLY A 129 -39.10 28.14 32.05
CA GLY A 129 -37.89 28.98 32.05
C GLY A 129 -37.01 28.81 33.28
N PHE A 130 -36.18 27.76 33.28
CA PHE A 130 -34.82 27.82 33.81
C PHE A 130 -33.89 27.02 32.91
N ALA A 131 -33.13 27.74 32.10
CA ALA A 131 -31.96 27.26 31.38
C ALA A 131 -30.93 28.39 31.32
N GLN A 132 -29.66 28.01 31.33
CA GLN A 132 -28.43 28.81 31.19
C GLN A 132 -27.84 29.56 32.41
N ASP A 133 -26.70 28.99 32.80
CA ASP A 133 -25.35 29.59 32.89
C ASP A 133 -24.82 30.22 34.19
N ASP A 134 -23.53 29.94 34.41
CA ASP A 134 -22.76 30.00 35.66
C ASP A 134 -22.38 31.41 36.15
N LEU A 135 -22.17 31.55 37.47
CA LEU A 135 -21.26 32.54 38.07
C LEU A 135 -20.75 32.05 39.46
N PHE A 136 -19.43 31.92 39.63
CA PHE A 136 -18.68 31.44 40.82
C PHE A 136 -18.67 32.46 42.02
N PRO A 137 -18.05 32.22 43.22
CA PRO A 137 -17.33 31.04 43.77
C PRO A 137 -17.67 30.63 45.24
N ASP A 138 -17.00 29.57 45.72
CA ASP A 138 -16.65 29.16 47.10
C ASP A 138 -17.30 29.80 48.35
N THR A 139 -17.84 28.95 49.24
CA THR A 139 -17.29 28.76 50.62
C THR A 139 -18.00 27.62 51.38
N LEU A 140 -17.24 26.65 51.90
CA LEU A 140 -17.68 25.75 52.96
C LEU A 140 -17.50 26.43 54.33
N PRO A 141 -18.31 26.05 55.33
CA PRO A 141 -17.69 25.34 56.44
C PRO A 141 -18.40 24.04 56.85
N GLN A 142 -17.57 23.15 57.39
CA GLN A 142 -17.86 21.78 57.83
C GLN A 142 -19.00 21.67 58.86
N MET A 143 -19.72 20.53 58.84
CA MET A 143 -20.20 19.89 60.06
C MET A 143 -19.89 18.39 60.04
N ASN A 144 -19.47 17.87 61.19
CA ASN A 144 -19.06 16.48 61.39
C ASN A 144 -20.22 15.57 61.82
N LEU A 145 -19.94 14.26 61.73
CA LEU A 145 -20.77 13.09 62.04
C LEU A 145 -21.69 13.20 63.27
N GLY A 146 -22.84 12.50 63.17
CA GLY A 146 -23.68 12.10 64.31
C GLY A 146 -24.72 11.04 63.93
N GLU A 147 -24.65 9.90 64.61
CA GLU A 147 -25.57 8.75 64.72
C GLU A 147 -27.09 9.12 64.86
N SER A 148 -28.10 8.26 64.65
CA SER A 148 -28.23 6.87 64.14
C SER A 148 -29.70 6.51 63.84
N VAL A 149 -29.92 5.63 62.85
CA VAL A 149 -31.06 4.71 62.60
C VAL A 149 -32.39 4.87 63.39
N ALA A 150 -33.50 4.97 62.64
CA ALA A 150 -34.78 4.33 62.96
C ALA A 150 -35.47 3.83 61.66
N PRO A 151 -36.09 2.63 61.61
CA PRO A 151 -36.70 2.08 60.40
C PRO A 151 -38.23 2.25 60.38
N ASP A 152 -38.74 3.27 59.68
CA ASP A 152 -40.19 3.49 59.58
C ASP A 152 -40.82 2.75 58.38
N ALA A 153 -41.80 1.90 58.71
CA ALA A 153 -42.44 0.97 57.79
C ALA A 153 -43.60 1.61 57.00
N SER A 154 -43.28 2.41 55.98
CA SER A 154 -44.23 2.80 54.92
C SER A 154 -43.61 3.10 53.54
N GLY A 155 -42.31 2.83 53.35
CA GLY A 155 -41.63 3.02 52.08
C GLY A 155 -41.81 1.86 51.10
N ASN A 156 -41.98 2.17 49.80
CA ASN A 156 -41.93 1.17 48.73
C ASN A 156 -40.53 0.51 48.72
N ALA A 157 -40.47 -0.80 48.94
CA ALA A 157 -39.22 -1.57 49.11
C ALA A 157 -38.28 -1.51 47.89
N ALA A 158 -38.77 -1.08 46.73
CA ALA A 158 -37.99 -0.88 45.52
C ALA A 158 -37.33 0.52 45.42
N LEU A 159 -37.80 1.52 46.15
CA LEU A 159 -37.30 2.91 46.15
C LEU A 159 -36.34 3.19 47.32
N THR A 160 -35.31 2.35 47.45
CA THR A 160 -34.24 2.53 48.46
C THR A 160 -33.08 3.36 47.91
N ARG A 161 -32.30 3.97 48.80
CA ARG A 161 -31.01 4.60 48.44
C ARG A 161 -30.11 3.66 47.62
N SER A 162 -30.03 2.38 48.00
CA SER A 162 -29.19 1.40 47.30
C SER A 162 -29.66 1.09 45.88
N THR A 163 -30.97 1.00 45.64
CA THR A 163 -31.51 0.71 44.31
C THR A 163 -31.48 1.95 43.41
N ILE A 164 -31.68 3.14 43.96
CA ILE A 164 -31.53 4.42 43.24
C ILE A 164 -30.05 4.66 42.88
N ALA A 165 -29.12 4.46 43.82
CA ALA A 165 -27.68 4.58 43.55
C ALA A 165 -27.23 3.59 42.46
N ALA A 166 -27.60 2.31 42.56
CA ALA A 166 -27.27 1.31 41.54
C ALA A 166 -27.84 1.65 40.15
N LEU A 167 -29.04 2.25 40.08
CA LEU A 167 -29.63 2.72 38.83
C LEU A 167 -28.86 3.92 38.24
N ILE A 168 -28.45 4.87 39.09
CA ILE A 168 -27.63 6.01 38.69
C ILE A 168 -26.28 5.53 38.18
N ASP A 169 -25.55 4.70 38.95
CA ASP A 169 -24.24 4.17 38.56
C ASP A 169 -24.29 3.40 37.24
N THR A 170 -25.37 2.63 37.00
CA THR A 170 -25.58 1.86 35.75
C THR A 170 -25.68 2.75 34.50
N PHE A 171 -26.16 4.00 34.63
CA PHE A 171 -26.38 4.92 33.51
C PHE A 171 -25.51 6.18 33.55
N ALA A 172 -24.43 6.19 34.33
CA ALA A 172 -23.54 7.33 34.48
C ALA A 172 -22.81 7.74 33.18
N GLU A 173 -22.70 6.81 32.23
CA GLU A 173 -22.16 7.00 30.87
C GLU A 173 -23.13 6.47 29.79
N ALA A 174 -24.44 6.67 29.98
CA ALA A 174 -25.44 6.20 29.02
C ALA A 174 -25.27 6.79 27.62
N LYS A 175 -24.76 8.03 27.50
CA LYS A 175 -24.45 8.66 26.20
C LYS A 175 -23.09 8.22 25.63
N THR A 176 -22.29 7.42 26.34
CA THR A 176 -21.09 6.74 25.82
C THR A 176 -21.38 5.30 25.37
N PHE A 177 -22.02 4.49 26.23
CA PHE A 177 -22.18 3.05 26.00
C PHE A 177 -23.50 2.68 25.30
N GLY A 178 -24.50 3.56 25.34
CA GLY A 178 -25.81 3.33 24.74
C GLY A 178 -26.46 2.03 25.24
N SER A 179 -27.11 1.32 24.33
CA SER A 179 -27.86 0.10 24.68
C SER A 179 -26.98 -1.07 25.09
N LEU A 180 -25.66 -1.01 24.91
CA LEU A 180 -24.74 -2.08 25.30
C LEU A 180 -24.65 -2.29 26.82
N ILE A 181 -25.24 -1.41 27.63
CA ILE A 181 -25.28 -1.50 29.10
C ILE A 181 -26.00 -2.81 29.54
N PRO A 182 -25.34 -3.68 30.33
CA PRO A 182 -25.99 -4.81 30.98
C PRO A 182 -26.70 -4.36 32.26
N ILE A 183 -27.96 -4.76 32.42
CA ILE A 183 -28.71 -4.48 33.65
C ILE A 183 -28.37 -5.53 34.72
N PRO A 184 -27.90 -5.14 35.92
CA PRO A 184 -27.61 -6.09 36.99
C PRO A 184 -28.85 -6.92 37.38
N PRO A 185 -28.74 -8.25 37.58
CA PRO A 185 -29.89 -9.10 37.91
C PRO A 185 -30.62 -8.72 39.21
N ALA A 186 -29.94 -8.06 40.14
CA ALA A 186 -30.56 -7.51 41.34
C ALA A 186 -31.46 -6.31 41.03
N LEU A 187 -30.97 -5.37 40.19
CA LEU A 187 -31.74 -4.22 39.73
C LEU A 187 -32.93 -4.65 38.88
N ALA A 188 -32.72 -5.56 37.92
CA ALA A 188 -33.75 -6.05 37.01
C ALA A 188 -35.01 -6.59 37.71
N LYS A 189 -34.86 -7.19 38.91
CA LYS A 189 -35.99 -7.71 39.71
C LYS A 189 -36.88 -6.61 40.30
N VAL A 190 -36.31 -5.47 40.70
CA VAL A 190 -37.05 -4.40 41.39
C VAL A 190 -37.65 -3.35 40.44
N LEU A 191 -37.17 -3.27 39.18
CA LEU A 191 -37.64 -2.27 38.21
C LEU A 191 -39.17 -2.14 38.04
N PRO A 192 -39.98 -3.22 38.06
CA PRO A 192 -41.44 -3.08 37.94
C PRO A 192 -42.08 -2.35 39.13
N GLU A 193 -41.60 -2.64 40.35
CA GLU A 193 -42.05 -2.00 41.59
C GLU A 193 -41.52 -0.56 41.69
N MET A 194 -40.32 -0.30 41.16
CA MET A 194 -39.80 1.07 41.00
C MET A 194 -40.69 1.89 40.07
N GLU A 195 -41.03 1.42 38.85
CA GLU A 195 -41.88 2.21 37.94
C GLU A 195 -43.26 2.46 38.56
N SER A 196 -43.86 1.47 39.24
CA SER A 196 -45.13 1.67 39.94
C SER A 196 -45.02 2.72 41.06
N GLY A 197 -43.91 2.74 41.81
CA GLY A 197 -43.66 3.73 42.85
C GLY A 197 -43.48 5.15 42.29
N LEU A 198 -42.70 5.29 41.20
CA LEU A 198 -42.48 6.58 40.56
C LEU A 198 -43.76 7.14 39.90
N LEU A 199 -44.61 6.28 39.32
CA LEU A 199 -45.91 6.71 38.81
C LEU A 199 -46.84 7.19 39.93
N GLN A 200 -46.87 6.51 41.08
CA GLN A 200 -47.61 6.98 42.26
C GLN A 200 -47.06 8.31 42.80
N ALA A 201 -45.74 8.53 42.76
CA ALA A 201 -45.12 9.79 43.15
C ALA A 201 -45.51 10.94 42.20
N LEU A 202 -45.59 10.70 40.88
CA LEU A 202 -46.07 11.69 39.91
C LEU A 202 -47.56 12.07 40.14
N ASP A 203 -48.38 11.13 40.59
CA ASP A 203 -49.80 11.37 40.88
C ASP A 203 -50.05 11.92 42.32
N SER A 204 -49.01 11.95 43.17
CA SER A 204 -49.13 12.31 44.61
C SER A 204 -49.44 13.79 44.88
N GLY A 205 -49.10 14.68 43.94
CA GLY A 205 -49.21 16.13 44.11
C GLY A 205 -48.08 16.80 44.89
N ASP A 206 -47.11 16.05 45.43
CA ASP A 206 -45.89 16.60 46.04
C ASP A 206 -44.91 17.01 44.95
N VAL A 207 -44.49 18.29 44.95
CA VAL A 207 -43.59 18.88 43.94
C VAL A 207 -42.20 18.24 43.98
N PHE A 208 -41.69 17.87 45.15
CA PHE A 208 -40.36 17.26 45.29
C PHE A 208 -40.36 15.80 44.84
N ALA A 209 -41.38 15.04 45.24
CA ALA A 209 -41.56 13.66 44.79
C ALA A 209 -41.85 13.59 43.29
N TRP A 210 -42.60 14.54 42.75
CA TRP A 210 -42.88 14.68 41.32
C TRP A 210 -41.59 14.92 40.52
N ALA A 211 -40.76 15.89 40.92
CA ALA A 211 -39.50 16.21 40.22
C ALA A 211 -38.50 15.04 40.28
N ALA A 212 -38.38 14.39 41.45
CA ALA A 212 -37.52 13.21 41.59
C ALA A 212 -38.01 12.01 40.75
N ALA A 213 -39.33 11.83 40.65
CA ALA A 213 -39.92 10.80 39.82
C ALA A 213 -39.82 11.10 38.32
N GLU A 214 -39.96 12.35 37.90
CA GLU A 214 -39.75 12.78 36.51
C GLU A 214 -38.31 12.48 36.05
N GLY A 215 -37.31 12.80 36.87
CA GLY A 215 -35.90 12.52 36.56
C GLY A 215 -35.53 11.02 36.54
N LEU A 216 -36.10 10.21 37.44
CA LEU A 216 -35.77 8.78 37.55
C LEU A 216 -36.58 7.87 36.61
N LEU A 217 -37.79 8.26 36.21
CA LEU A 217 -38.67 7.41 35.40
C LEU A 217 -38.11 7.04 34.01
N PRO A 218 -37.39 7.92 33.28
CA PRO A 218 -36.68 7.54 32.05
C PRO A 218 -35.64 6.44 32.29
N LEU A 219 -34.83 6.56 33.35
CA LEU A 219 -33.80 5.59 33.72
C LEU A 219 -34.42 4.22 34.07
N VAL A 220 -35.52 4.20 34.83
CA VAL A 220 -36.24 2.94 35.11
C VAL A 220 -36.81 2.33 33.83
N ARG A 221 -37.42 3.13 32.94
CA ARG A 221 -38.03 2.64 31.70
C ARG A 221 -37.00 2.04 30.73
N GLN A 222 -35.87 2.72 30.51
CA GLN A 222 -34.80 2.19 29.65
C GLN A 222 -34.17 0.93 30.26
N ALA A 223 -33.99 0.89 31.59
CA ALA A 223 -33.53 -0.32 32.28
C ALA A 223 -34.48 -1.50 32.09
N ARG A 224 -35.81 -1.27 32.11
CA ARG A 224 -36.80 -2.33 31.88
C ARG A 224 -36.66 -2.91 30.49
N VAL A 225 -36.56 -2.09 29.44
CA VAL A 225 -36.37 -2.57 28.05
C VAL A 225 -35.05 -3.33 27.92
N LEU A 226 -33.95 -2.82 28.48
CA LEU A 226 -32.64 -3.48 28.46
C LEU A 226 -32.58 -4.81 29.26
N ALA A 227 -33.46 -4.98 30.24
CA ALA A 227 -33.61 -6.21 31.03
C ALA A 227 -34.54 -7.25 30.39
N MET A 228 -35.37 -6.86 29.40
CA MET A 228 -36.32 -7.75 28.75
C MET A 228 -35.67 -8.81 27.84
N ARG A 229 -36.50 -9.75 27.37
CA ARG A 229 -36.14 -10.80 26.41
C ARG A 229 -37.17 -10.86 25.28
N PHE A 230 -36.67 -10.84 24.05
CA PHE A 230 -37.41 -10.62 22.81
C PHE A 230 -37.39 -11.87 21.92
N ASP A 231 -38.40 -12.04 21.07
CA ASP A 231 -38.46 -13.15 20.10
C ASP A 231 -37.57 -12.86 18.88
N ALA A 232 -37.47 -11.59 18.50
CA ALA A 232 -36.54 -11.10 17.49
C ALA A 232 -35.81 -9.83 17.98
N VAL A 233 -34.51 -9.79 17.74
CA VAL A 233 -33.67 -8.60 17.87
C VAL A 233 -33.21 -8.27 16.45
N VAL A 234 -33.54 -7.07 15.96
CA VAL A 234 -33.27 -6.66 14.58
C VAL A 234 -32.61 -5.29 14.57
N ALA A 235 -31.38 -5.18 14.05
CA ALA A 235 -30.58 -3.95 14.17
C ALA A 235 -29.77 -3.63 12.91
N ASN A 236 -29.49 -2.33 12.70
CA ASN A 236 -28.36 -1.86 11.91
C ASN A 236 -27.42 -1.05 12.83
N PRO A 237 -26.60 -1.72 13.66
CA PRO A 237 -25.81 -1.07 14.70
C PRO A 237 -24.75 -0.13 14.12
N PRO A 238 -24.27 0.87 14.88
CA PRO A 238 -23.21 1.78 14.45
C PRO A 238 -21.89 1.04 14.18
N TYR A 239 -21.19 1.44 13.11
CA TYR A 239 -19.90 0.87 12.72
C TYR A 239 -18.77 1.79 13.20
N MET A 240 -17.91 1.29 14.10
CA MET A 240 -16.82 2.07 14.69
C MET A 240 -15.72 1.13 15.18
N GLY A 241 -14.70 0.93 14.34
CA GLY A 241 -13.50 0.17 14.72
C GLY A 241 -12.71 0.87 15.83
N GLY A 242 -11.91 0.11 16.57
CA GLY A 242 -11.22 0.58 17.78
C GLY A 242 -10.35 1.84 17.69
N LYS A 243 -10.04 2.38 16.50
CA LYS A 243 -9.43 3.72 16.37
C LYS A 243 -10.40 4.87 16.67
N GLY A 244 -11.68 4.74 16.30
CA GLY A 244 -12.70 5.77 16.48
C GLY A 244 -13.28 5.84 17.91
N MET A 245 -13.17 4.76 18.68
CA MET A 245 -13.65 4.73 20.07
C MET A 245 -12.87 5.69 20.98
N ASN A 246 -13.56 6.37 21.90
CA ASN A 246 -12.92 7.16 22.97
C ASN A 246 -12.28 6.24 24.04
N ALA A 247 -11.62 6.82 25.05
CA ALA A 247 -10.93 6.04 26.08
C ALA A 247 -11.89 5.17 26.92
N ALA A 248 -12.99 5.76 27.42
CA ALA A 248 -13.99 5.04 28.22
C ALA A 248 -14.61 3.86 27.46
N LEU A 249 -15.01 4.05 26.19
CA LEU A 249 -15.56 3.01 25.35
C LEU A 249 -14.53 1.92 25.02
N LYS A 250 -13.24 2.25 24.85
CA LYS A 250 -12.16 1.26 24.67
C LYS A 250 -11.98 0.37 25.90
N ASP A 251 -11.95 0.96 27.09
CA ASP A 251 -11.79 0.21 28.33
C ASP A 251 -13.04 -0.61 28.65
N TYR A 252 -14.24 -0.05 28.42
CA TYR A 252 -15.51 -0.77 28.51
C TYR A 252 -15.56 -1.97 27.55
N ALA A 253 -15.25 -1.78 26.26
CA ALA A 253 -15.20 -2.83 25.26
C ALA A 253 -14.18 -3.93 25.64
N LYS A 254 -12.98 -3.55 26.11
CA LYS A 254 -11.94 -4.47 26.56
C LYS A 254 -12.37 -5.32 27.76
N ASN A 255 -13.11 -4.74 28.71
CA ASN A 255 -13.47 -5.38 29.97
C ASN A 255 -14.78 -6.19 29.88
N VAL A 256 -15.77 -5.71 29.13
CA VAL A 256 -17.11 -6.32 29.04
C VAL A 256 -17.27 -7.19 27.79
N PHE A 257 -16.62 -6.83 26.68
CA PHE A 257 -16.76 -7.48 25.37
C PHE A 257 -15.39 -7.96 24.80
N PRO A 258 -14.57 -8.70 25.57
CA PRO A 258 -13.17 -8.95 25.23
C PRO A 258 -12.95 -9.63 23.86
N ASP A 259 -13.91 -10.39 23.36
CA ASP A 259 -13.82 -11.12 22.09
C ASP A 259 -14.45 -10.40 20.90
N SER A 260 -15.28 -9.38 21.14
CA SER A 260 -15.99 -8.59 20.12
C SER A 260 -15.62 -7.10 20.11
N LYS A 261 -14.72 -6.65 21.01
CA LYS A 261 -14.17 -5.28 21.15
C LYS A 261 -13.55 -4.63 19.91
N SER A 262 -13.37 -5.36 18.82
CA SER A 262 -12.66 -4.87 17.63
C SER A 262 -13.45 -3.82 16.85
N ASP A 263 -14.78 -3.91 16.88
CA ASP A 263 -15.71 -2.91 16.36
C ASP A 263 -16.94 -2.81 17.26
N LEU A 264 -17.62 -1.67 17.21
CA LEU A 264 -18.87 -1.45 17.92
C LEU A 264 -19.99 -2.37 17.40
N PHE A 265 -20.07 -2.64 16.09
CA PHE A 265 -21.11 -3.53 15.57
C PHE A 265 -21.00 -4.96 16.12
N SER A 266 -19.79 -5.48 16.33
CA SER A 266 -19.58 -6.85 16.84
C SER A 266 -19.98 -6.98 18.30
N MET A 267 -19.80 -5.92 19.10
CA MET A 267 -20.33 -5.84 20.46
C MET A 267 -21.85 -5.90 20.48
N PHE A 268 -22.52 -5.26 19.50
CA PHE A 268 -23.96 -5.40 19.28
C PHE A 268 -24.37 -6.83 18.87
N ILE A 269 -23.59 -7.53 18.02
CA ILE A 269 -23.85 -8.94 17.69
C ILE A 269 -23.83 -9.80 18.96
N GLU A 270 -22.78 -9.67 19.79
CA GLU A 270 -22.64 -10.45 21.03
C GLU A 270 -23.77 -10.12 22.02
N ARG A 271 -24.03 -8.83 22.28
CA ARG A 271 -25.10 -8.37 23.17
C ARG A 271 -26.50 -8.73 22.66
N GLY A 272 -26.68 -8.81 21.34
CA GLY A 272 -27.92 -9.22 20.67
C GLY A 272 -28.43 -10.59 21.13
N PHE A 273 -27.53 -11.53 21.43
CA PHE A 273 -27.92 -12.86 21.93
C PHE A 273 -28.48 -12.81 23.36
N ASP A 274 -28.01 -11.88 24.19
CA ASP A 274 -28.56 -11.73 25.54
C ASP A 274 -30.01 -11.29 25.49
N TRP A 275 -30.38 -10.41 24.56
CA TRP A 275 -31.75 -9.93 24.43
C TRP A 275 -32.72 -10.96 23.87
N CYS A 276 -32.28 -12.09 23.31
CA CYS A 276 -33.17 -13.11 22.78
C CYS A 276 -33.79 -14.02 23.87
N ARG A 277 -35.04 -14.45 23.67
CA ARG A 277 -35.66 -15.58 24.37
C ARG A 277 -35.04 -16.91 23.91
N SER A 278 -35.34 -18.00 24.62
CA SER A 278 -34.73 -19.35 24.47
C SER A 278 -34.71 -19.97 23.06
N CYS A 279 -35.49 -19.47 22.10
CA CYS A 279 -35.46 -19.87 20.69
C CYS A 279 -35.43 -18.68 19.71
N GLY A 280 -35.14 -17.47 20.21
CA GLY A 280 -35.26 -16.22 19.46
C GLY A 280 -34.15 -16.00 18.42
N PHE A 281 -34.35 -14.98 17.58
CA PHE A 281 -33.48 -14.63 16.47
C PHE A 281 -32.77 -13.30 16.70
N ASN A 282 -31.45 -13.28 16.52
CA ASN A 282 -30.62 -12.09 16.45
C ASN A 282 -30.25 -11.84 14.98
N SER A 283 -30.78 -10.76 14.40
CA SER A 283 -30.65 -10.48 12.97
C SER A 283 -30.10 -9.08 12.77
N MET A 284 -28.96 -8.93 12.08
CA MET A 284 -28.32 -7.62 11.96
C MET A 284 -27.78 -7.35 10.56
N VAL A 285 -27.70 -6.06 10.21
CA VAL A 285 -26.96 -5.53 9.06
C VAL A 285 -25.64 -4.97 9.58
N THR A 286 -24.51 -5.55 9.17
CA THR A 286 -23.18 -5.26 9.74
C THR A 286 -22.09 -5.31 8.66
N MET A 287 -20.86 -4.91 8.99
CA MET A 287 -19.73 -5.13 8.10
C MET A 287 -19.38 -6.63 8.00
N GLN A 288 -19.05 -7.13 6.80
CA GLN A 288 -18.66 -8.53 6.58
C GLN A 288 -17.32 -8.95 7.22
N SER A 289 -16.57 -8.00 7.79
CA SER A 289 -15.23 -8.23 8.35
C SER A 289 -15.20 -9.30 9.44
N TRP A 290 -16.28 -9.44 10.23
CA TRP A 290 -16.38 -10.48 11.25
C TRP A 290 -16.44 -11.90 10.70
N MET A 291 -16.83 -12.09 9.44
CA MET A 291 -16.88 -13.41 8.79
C MET A 291 -15.48 -13.98 8.53
N PHE A 292 -14.44 -13.14 8.49
CA PHE A 292 -13.12 -13.51 7.96
C PHE A 292 -11.93 -13.08 8.83
N LEU A 293 -11.91 -11.84 9.35
CA LEU A 293 -10.69 -11.32 9.98
C LEU A 293 -10.40 -12.01 11.32
N SER A 294 -9.10 -12.15 11.63
CA SER A 294 -8.58 -12.74 12.87
C SER A 294 -8.98 -11.93 14.11
N SER A 295 -9.20 -10.63 13.98
CA SER A 295 -9.70 -9.75 15.05
C SER A 295 -11.09 -10.14 15.57
N PHE A 296 -11.84 -10.97 14.84
CA PHE A 296 -13.15 -11.48 15.25
C PHE A 296 -13.18 -13.01 15.42
N GLU A 297 -12.02 -13.69 15.39
CA GLU A 297 -11.88 -15.16 15.42
C GLU A 297 -12.57 -15.76 16.67
N ALA A 298 -12.26 -15.23 17.86
CA ALA A 298 -12.85 -15.70 19.12
C ALA A 298 -14.38 -15.51 19.21
N MET A 299 -14.91 -14.37 18.74
CA MET A 299 -16.37 -14.14 18.66
C MET A 299 -17.02 -15.09 17.64
N ARG A 300 -16.43 -15.23 16.46
CA ARG A 300 -16.92 -16.08 15.37
C ARG A 300 -16.99 -17.55 15.80
N GLU A 301 -15.97 -18.05 16.47
CA GLU A 301 -15.98 -19.42 17.03
C GLU A 301 -17.06 -19.61 18.10
N LYS A 302 -17.20 -18.67 19.04
CA LYS A 302 -18.30 -18.70 20.03
C LYS A 302 -19.68 -18.70 19.37
N ILE A 303 -19.87 -17.96 18.29
CA ILE A 303 -21.11 -17.96 17.50
C ILE A 303 -21.32 -19.34 16.88
N LEU A 304 -20.34 -19.85 16.12
CA LEU A 304 -20.47 -21.12 15.41
C LEU A 304 -20.69 -22.33 16.34
N GLN A 305 -20.10 -22.32 17.54
CA GLN A 305 -20.25 -23.36 18.56
C GLN A 305 -21.59 -23.31 19.33
N ARG A 306 -22.21 -22.12 19.49
CA ARG A 306 -23.32 -21.90 20.45
C ARG A 306 -24.60 -21.38 19.83
N ARG A 307 -24.57 -21.00 18.55
CA ARG A 307 -25.66 -20.37 17.78
C ARG A 307 -25.83 -21.11 16.46
N THR A 308 -26.90 -20.81 15.74
CA THR A 308 -27.12 -21.31 14.37
C THR A 308 -27.28 -20.14 13.42
N VAL A 309 -26.44 -20.06 12.39
CA VAL A 309 -26.66 -19.22 11.22
C VAL A 309 -27.85 -19.82 10.47
N VAL A 310 -28.95 -19.07 10.36
CA VAL A 310 -30.16 -19.55 9.68
C VAL A 310 -30.13 -19.12 8.22
N THR A 311 -29.87 -17.83 7.99
CA THR A 311 -29.73 -17.25 6.66
C THR A 311 -28.80 -16.05 6.66
N MET A 312 -28.13 -15.78 5.54
CA MET A 312 -27.22 -14.64 5.38
C MET A 312 -27.16 -14.15 3.93
N ALA A 313 -27.44 -12.86 3.73
CA ALA A 313 -27.11 -12.13 2.51
C ALA A 313 -25.71 -11.49 2.67
N HIS A 314 -24.77 -11.93 1.84
CA HIS A 314 -23.40 -11.41 1.79
C HIS A 314 -23.33 -10.38 0.66
N LEU A 315 -23.47 -9.10 1.02
CA LEU A 315 -23.71 -8.00 0.06
C LEU A 315 -22.43 -7.33 -0.42
N GLY A 316 -21.32 -7.39 0.33
CA GLY A 316 -20.06 -6.76 -0.09
C GLY A 316 -20.13 -5.24 -0.23
N ALA A 317 -19.20 -4.68 -1.01
CA ALA A 317 -19.14 -3.25 -1.33
C ALA A 317 -20.35 -2.77 -2.15
N ARG A 318 -20.67 -1.47 -2.11
CA ARG A 318 -21.78 -0.86 -2.89
C ARG A 318 -23.14 -1.53 -2.63
N ALA A 319 -23.38 -1.94 -1.39
CA ALA A 319 -24.66 -2.48 -0.95
C ALA A 319 -25.75 -1.39 -0.86
N PHE A 320 -25.34 -0.13 -0.68
CA PHE A 320 -26.20 1.07 -0.59
C PHE A 320 -25.60 2.16 -1.48
N GLY A 321 -26.38 2.74 -2.39
CA GLY A 321 -25.93 3.70 -3.40
C GLY A 321 -25.55 5.08 -2.85
N GLU A 322 -26.03 5.43 -1.66
CA GLU A 322 -25.70 6.67 -0.94
C GLU A 322 -24.25 6.67 -0.40
N ILE A 323 -23.63 5.49 -0.26
CA ILE A 323 -22.28 5.33 0.29
C ILE A 323 -21.30 5.04 -0.85
N SER A 324 -20.39 5.97 -1.09
CA SER A 324 -19.40 5.84 -2.17
C SER A 324 -18.36 4.74 -1.92
N GLY A 325 -18.17 3.88 -2.92
CA GLY A 325 -17.00 3.02 -3.06
C GLY A 325 -17.00 1.72 -2.24
N GLU A 326 -15.80 1.25 -1.91
CA GLU A 326 -15.54 -0.03 -1.23
C GLU A 326 -15.37 0.09 0.29
N VAL A 327 -15.57 1.30 0.84
CA VAL A 327 -15.31 1.64 2.24
C VAL A 327 -16.20 0.84 3.21
N VAL A 328 -17.43 0.53 2.81
CA VAL A 328 -18.37 -0.27 3.59
C VAL A 328 -18.70 -1.54 2.81
N GLN A 329 -18.33 -2.69 3.38
CA GLN A 329 -18.62 -4.01 2.84
C GLN A 329 -19.63 -4.73 3.75
N THR A 330 -20.86 -4.91 3.30
CA THR A 330 -22.00 -5.25 4.17
C THR A 330 -22.39 -6.73 4.12
N THR A 331 -22.90 -7.25 5.23
CA THR A 331 -23.70 -8.47 5.28
C THR A 331 -24.94 -8.26 6.15
N ALA A 332 -26.05 -8.90 5.77
CA ALA A 332 -27.26 -9.01 6.58
C ALA A 332 -27.50 -10.47 6.92
N PHE A 333 -27.78 -10.80 8.18
CA PHE A 333 -27.94 -12.19 8.62
C PHE A 333 -29.08 -12.38 9.61
N SER A 334 -29.46 -13.63 9.85
CA SER A 334 -30.30 -14.04 10.99
C SER A 334 -29.67 -15.25 11.68
N LEU A 335 -29.43 -15.12 13.00
CA LEU A 335 -28.84 -16.14 13.86
C LEU A 335 -29.86 -16.57 14.92
N GLN A 336 -30.05 -17.87 15.10
CA GLN A 336 -30.83 -18.41 16.21
C GLN A 336 -29.93 -18.70 17.42
N ILE A 337 -30.43 -18.49 18.63
CA ILE A 337 -29.56 -18.55 19.83
C ILE A 337 -29.15 -19.94 20.30
N CYS A 338 -29.79 -20.99 19.77
CA CYS A 338 -29.39 -22.38 19.97
C CYS A 338 -28.52 -22.87 18.80
N HIS A 339 -27.63 -23.81 19.08
CA HIS A 339 -26.83 -24.50 18.05
C HIS A 339 -27.52 -25.81 17.64
N PHE A 340 -27.62 -26.05 16.34
CA PHE A 340 -28.08 -27.31 15.76
C PHE A 340 -26.93 -27.97 14.98
N ASN A 341 -26.43 -29.09 15.50
CA ASN A 341 -25.33 -29.85 14.87
C ASN A 341 -25.75 -30.38 13.49
N GLY A 342 -24.93 -30.13 12.47
CA GLY A 342 -25.18 -30.53 11.09
C GLY A 342 -26.17 -29.63 10.33
N PHE A 343 -26.53 -28.46 10.90
CA PHE A 343 -27.43 -27.52 10.24
C PHE A 343 -26.82 -26.97 8.94
N LYS A 344 -27.67 -26.78 7.93
CA LYS A 344 -27.33 -26.22 6.62
C LYS A 344 -27.96 -24.83 6.46
N PRO A 345 -27.21 -23.73 6.65
CA PRO A 345 -27.72 -22.38 6.45
C PRO A 345 -27.94 -22.08 4.97
N VAL A 346 -28.81 -21.11 4.69
CA VAL A 346 -28.99 -20.56 3.33
C VAL A 346 -28.22 -19.25 3.20
N PHE A 347 -27.25 -19.20 2.29
CA PHE A 347 -26.48 -17.99 1.99
C PHE A 347 -26.87 -17.44 0.61
N PHE A 348 -26.85 -16.11 0.46
CA PHE A 348 -26.98 -15.42 -0.83
C PHE A 348 -25.70 -14.63 -1.10
N ARG A 349 -24.93 -15.00 -2.12
CA ARG A 349 -23.69 -14.31 -2.50
C ARG A 349 -23.99 -13.18 -3.48
N LEU A 350 -23.97 -11.95 -2.98
CA LEU A 350 -24.40 -10.75 -3.70
C LEU A 350 -23.30 -9.67 -3.67
N VAL A 351 -22.04 -10.09 -3.66
CA VAL A 351 -20.88 -9.19 -3.55
C VAL A 351 -20.68 -8.33 -4.80
N ASP A 352 -21.09 -8.81 -5.97
CA ASP A 352 -20.93 -8.15 -7.26
C ASP A 352 -22.13 -7.28 -7.68
N GLY A 353 -21.86 -6.26 -8.49
CA GLY A 353 -22.88 -5.32 -9.00
C GLY A 353 -23.15 -4.11 -8.09
N GLN A 354 -24.29 -3.47 -8.32
CA GLN A 354 -24.80 -2.29 -7.61
C GLN A 354 -26.09 -2.63 -6.83
N GLU A 355 -26.49 -1.78 -5.89
CA GLU A 355 -27.66 -1.96 -5.00
C GLU A 355 -28.89 -2.58 -5.69
N GLU A 356 -29.41 -1.95 -6.76
CA GLU A 356 -30.64 -2.42 -7.44
C GLU A 356 -30.52 -3.87 -7.94
N LYS A 357 -29.37 -4.22 -8.54
CA LYS A 357 -29.09 -5.57 -9.02
C LYS A 357 -29.02 -6.58 -7.87
N LYS A 358 -28.41 -6.18 -6.75
CA LYS A 358 -28.33 -7.01 -5.52
C LYS A 358 -29.70 -7.23 -4.91
N ALA A 359 -30.53 -6.18 -4.84
CA ALA A 359 -31.90 -6.26 -4.33
C ALA A 359 -32.81 -7.13 -5.21
N MET A 360 -32.71 -7.02 -6.54
CA MET A 360 -33.43 -7.90 -7.48
C MET A 360 -32.99 -9.36 -7.34
N ALA A 361 -31.68 -9.61 -7.35
CA ALA A 361 -31.12 -10.96 -7.22
C ALA A 361 -31.52 -11.63 -5.90
N LEU A 362 -31.50 -10.90 -4.78
CA LEU A 362 -31.95 -11.39 -3.47
C LEU A 362 -33.43 -11.81 -3.48
N ARG A 363 -34.31 -10.95 -4.02
CA ARG A 363 -35.76 -11.22 -4.13
C ARG A 363 -36.07 -12.37 -5.07
N ALA A 364 -35.27 -12.55 -6.12
CA ALA A 364 -35.37 -13.67 -7.06
C ALA A 364 -34.72 -14.98 -6.56
N GLY A 365 -34.05 -14.95 -5.39
CA GLY A 365 -33.35 -16.12 -4.84
C GLY A 365 -32.10 -16.55 -5.62
N GLN A 366 -31.52 -15.65 -6.41
CA GLN A 366 -30.32 -15.89 -7.21
C GLN A 366 -29.05 -15.94 -6.33
N ASN A 367 -27.99 -16.60 -6.83
CA ASN A 367 -26.71 -16.78 -6.12
C ASN A 367 -26.86 -17.41 -4.72
N ARG A 368 -27.81 -18.35 -4.60
CA ARG A 368 -28.13 -19.09 -3.39
C ARG A 368 -27.18 -20.28 -3.18
N PHE A 369 -26.72 -20.46 -1.94
CA PHE A 369 -25.89 -21.56 -1.49
C PHE A 369 -26.52 -22.19 -0.23
N ASP A 370 -26.92 -23.46 -0.30
CA ASP A 370 -27.57 -24.20 0.79
C ASP A 370 -27.00 -25.60 1.04
N ASN A 371 -25.82 -25.88 0.45
CA ASN A 371 -25.08 -27.13 0.66
C ASN A 371 -24.09 -27.09 1.83
N ALA A 372 -23.67 -25.91 2.28
CA ALA A 372 -22.70 -25.73 3.36
C ALA A 372 -23.28 -26.19 4.71
N ILE A 373 -22.49 -26.92 5.50
CA ILE A 373 -22.81 -27.31 6.88
C ILE A 373 -22.08 -26.34 7.81
N GLN A 374 -22.78 -25.78 8.81
CA GLN A 374 -22.19 -24.78 9.70
C GLN A 374 -20.97 -25.31 10.47
N ASP A 375 -21.06 -26.54 10.97
CA ASP A 375 -20.01 -27.19 11.76
C ASP A 375 -18.70 -27.35 11.02
N ASP A 376 -18.73 -27.34 9.69
CA ASP A 376 -17.56 -27.52 8.85
C ASP A 376 -16.71 -26.25 8.74
N PHE A 377 -17.24 -25.06 9.09
CA PHE A 377 -16.45 -23.83 9.01
C PHE A 377 -15.19 -23.89 9.89
N LYS A 378 -15.22 -24.65 11.00
CA LYS A 378 -14.06 -24.88 11.89
C LYS A 378 -12.93 -25.71 11.27
N ILE A 379 -13.15 -26.36 10.12
CA ILE A 379 -12.12 -27.10 9.38
C ILE A 379 -11.10 -26.12 8.77
N ILE A 380 -11.55 -24.93 8.37
CA ILE A 380 -10.67 -23.88 7.85
C ILE A 380 -10.07 -23.11 9.04
N PRO A 381 -8.74 -22.96 9.15
CA PRO A 381 -8.08 -22.30 10.28
C PRO A 381 -8.60 -20.88 10.57
N GLY A 382 -9.06 -20.65 11.79
CA GLY A 382 -9.72 -19.41 12.22
C GLY A 382 -11.22 -19.36 11.93
N SER A 383 -11.83 -20.48 11.54
CA SER A 383 -13.27 -20.67 11.39
C SER A 383 -14.00 -19.63 10.50
N PRO A 384 -13.47 -19.20 9.33
CA PRO A 384 -14.14 -18.21 8.48
C PRO A 384 -15.46 -18.75 7.89
N VAL A 385 -16.44 -17.86 7.69
CA VAL A 385 -17.77 -18.21 7.13
C VAL A 385 -17.70 -18.32 5.59
N ALA A 386 -16.84 -19.22 5.11
CA ALA A 386 -16.51 -19.39 3.69
C ALA A 386 -17.45 -20.39 2.99
N TYR A 387 -18.75 -20.10 2.99
CA TYR A 387 -19.83 -21.01 2.55
C TYR A 387 -19.82 -21.41 1.06
N TRP A 388 -19.00 -20.78 0.24
CA TRP A 388 -18.87 -21.07 -1.20
C TRP A 388 -17.73 -22.05 -1.52
N VAL A 389 -16.97 -22.47 -0.50
CA VAL A 389 -15.80 -23.35 -0.66
C VAL A 389 -16.26 -24.78 -0.89
N SER A 390 -15.70 -25.42 -1.91
CA SER A 390 -15.98 -26.82 -2.24
C SER A 390 -15.47 -27.78 -1.16
N GLU A 391 -16.08 -28.96 -1.09
CA GLU A 391 -15.70 -29.97 -0.10
C GLU A 391 -14.23 -30.39 -0.25
N LYS A 392 -13.77 -30.55 -1.49
CA LYS A 392 -12.37 -30.91 -1.80
C LYS A 392 -11.39 -29.86 -1.28
N LEU A 393 -11.63 -28.57 -1.57
CA LEU A 393 -10.79 -27.47 -1.10
C LEU A 393 -10.86 -27.34 0.43
N LYS A 394 -12.04 -27.53 1.04
CA LYS A 394 -12.22 -27.48 2.50
C LYS A 394 -11.42 -28.59 3.20
N GLN A 395 -11.52 -29.84 2.73
CA GLN A 395 -10.82 -30.98 3.32
C GLN A 395 -9.29 -30.89 3.16
N SER A 396 -8.79 -30.13 2.18
CA SER A 396 -7.34 -29.89 2.04
C SER A 396 -6.70 -29.25 3.29
N PHE A 397 -7.44 -28.41 4.04
CA PHE A 397 -6.98 -27.82 5.30
C PHE A 397 -6.81 -28.85 6.44
N ALA A 398 -7.51 -29.99 6.38
CA ALA A 398 -7.34 -31.09 7.32
C ALA A 398 -6.40 -32.20 6.81
N SER A 399 -6.21 -32.29 5.48
CA SER A 399 -5.46 -33.37 4.84
C SER A 399 -3.98 -33.04 4.64
N TYR A 400 -3.62 -31.77 4.54
CA TYR A 400 -2.26 -31.32 4.23
C TYR A 400 -1.69 -30.42 5.35
N PRO A 401 -0.38 -30.48 5.62
CA PRO A 401 0.27 -29.61 6.60
C PRO A 401 0.15 -28.14 6.20
N ALA A 402 0.12 -27.25 7.19
CA ALA A 402 0.14 -25.82 6.94
C ALA A 402 1.54 -25.37 6.48
N LEU A 403 1.64 -24.27 5.75
CA LEU A 403 2.92 -23.69 5.34
C LEU A 403 3.83 -23.39 6.55
N SER A 404 3.26 -23.07 7.71
CA SER A 404 3.99 -22.89 8.97
C SER A 404 4.64 -24.16 9.54
N ASP A 405 4.22 -25.33 9.09
CA ASP A 405 4.69 -26.63 9.60
C ASP A 405 5.90 -27.13 8.79
N ILE A 406 5.99 -26.73 7.52
CA ILE A 406 7.07 -27.07 6.59
C ILE A 406 8.08 -25.93 6.34
N GLY A 407 7.72 -24.70 6.70
CA GLY A 407 8.47 -23.48 6.45
C GLY A 407 8.27 -22.44 7.53
N LYS A 408 9.09 -21.39 7.52
CA LYS A 408 9.13 -20.36 8.57
C LYS A 408 8.68 -19.01 8.00
N PRO A 409 7.37 -18.77 7.77
CA PRO A 409 6.86 -17.49 7.31
C PRO A 409 7.00 -16.44 8.43
N ARG A 410 7.65 -15.32 8.15
CA ARG A 410 8.03 -14.29 9.13
C ARG A 410 7.97 -12.89 8.53
N GLN A 411 7.49 -11.92 9.31
CA GLN A 411 7.76 -10.50 9.08
C GLN A 411 9.21 -10.14 9.44
N GLY A 412 9.77 -9.16 8.74
CA GLY A 412 11.10 -8.62 9.00
C GLY A 412 11.09 -7.40 9.91
N LEU A 413 12.11 -6.55 9.80
CA LEU A 413 12.18 -5.31 10.59
C LEU A 413 11.12 -4.29 10.17
N ALA A 414 10.79 -3.39 11.09
CA ALA A 414 10.05 -2.17 10.83
C ALA A 414 10.99 -0.97 10.99
N THR A 415 11.26 -0.25 9.89
CA THR A 415 12.21 0.86 9.83
C THR A 415 11.88 2.04 10.75
N MET A 416 10.58 2.26 11.01
CA MET A 416 10.00 3.42 11.73
C MET A 416 10.24 4.79 11.07
N ASP A 417 11.17 4.87 10.12
CA ASP A 417 11.56 6.03 9.33
C ASP A 417 12.19 5.55 8.00
N ASN A 418 11.38 5.49 6.93
CA ASN A 418 11.86 5.02 5.63
C ASN A 418 12.85 5.97 4.96
N GLU A 419 12.69 7.29 5.15
CA GLU A 419 13.55 8.30 4.50
C GLU A 419 14.94 8.34 5.16
N ARG A 420 15.07 7.90 6.41
CA ARG A 420 16.37 7.72 7.08
C ARG A 420 17.06 6.39 6.75
N PHE A 421 16.34 5.27 6.79
CA PHE A 421 16.97 3.94 6.79
C PHE A 421 16.87 3.15 5.48
N LEU A 422 16.11 3.61 4.48
CA LEU A 422 16.00 2.92 3.18
C LEU A 422 16.46 3.80 2.03
N ARG A 423 17.12 3.20 1.05
CA ARG A 423 17.53 3.84 -0.23
C ARG A 423 17.19 2.91 -1.38
N LEU A 424 16.97 3.46 -2.58
CA LEU A 424 17.13 2.67 -3.79
C LEU A 424 18.63 2.45 -4.04
N TRP A 425 19.03 1.28 -4.51
CA TRP A 425 20.45 0.89 -4.56
C TRP A 425 21.34 1.87 -5.34
N HIS A 426 20.79 2.50 -6.37
CA HIS A 426 21.47 3.45 -7.24
C HIS A 426 21.66 4.84 -6.61
N GLU A 427 21.15 5.07 -5.41
CA GLU A 427 21.37 6.32 -4.65
C GLU A 427 22.68 6.28 -3.87
N CYS A 428 23.08 5.10 -3.38
CA CYS A 428 24.17 4.88 -2.43
C CYS A 428 25.52 4.67 -3.13
N SER A 429 26.62 4.85 -2.38
CA SER A 429 27.91 4.37 -2.88
C SER A 429 27.97 2.85 -2.89
N ILE A 430 28.38 2.27 -4.02
CA ILE A 430 28.69 0.83 -4.10
C ILE A 430 29.87 0.47 -3.19
N SER A 431 30.82 1.39 -2.95
CA SER A 431 31.90 1.14 -2.00
C SER A 431 31.40 1.02 -0.55
N ASN A 432 30.20 1.52 -0.22
CA ASN A 432 29.59 1.37 1.11
C ASN A 432 28.45 0.33 1.15
N THR A 433 28.33 -0.50 0.11
CA THR A 433 27.30 -1.53 -0.04
C THR A 433 27.90 -2.95 -0.08
N LEU A 434 27.22 -3.94 0.51
CA LEU A 434 27.52 -5.37 0.33
C LEU A 434 26.25 -6.11 -0.10
N PHE A 435 26.25 -6.67 -1.31
CA PHE A 435 25.04 -7.25 -1.93
C PHE A 435 24.80 -8.74 -1.62
N ASP A 436 25.84 -9.45 -1.20
CA ASP A 436 25.90 -10.92 -1.19
C ASP A 436 26.37 -11.51 0.15
N ALA A 437 26.31 -10.72 1.23
CA ALA A 437 26.64 -11.16 2.58
C ALA A 437 25.91 -12.48 2.94
N ILE A 438 26.66 -13.49 3.38
CA ILE A 438 26.13 -14.81 3.74
C ILE A 438 25.83 -14.95 5.24
N SER A 439 26.26 -13.97 6.06
CA SER A 439 26.11 -13.99 7.52
C SER A 439 26.11 -12.59 8.15
N ALA A 440 25.64 -12.49 9.39
CA ALA A 440 25.70 -11.24 10.16
C ALA A 440 27.15 -10.90 10.57
N GLU A 441 27.97 -11.92 10.80
CA GLU A 441 29.39 -11.81 11.15
C GLU A 441 30.19 -11.20 9.99
N GLU A 442 29.93 -11.64 8.75
CA GLU A 442 30.50 -11.03 7.55
C GLU A 442 29.98 -9.62 7.32
N ALA A 443 28.66 -9.40 7.43
CA ALA A 443 28.06 -8.08 7.30
C ALA A 443 28.73 -7.06 8.26
N PHE A 444 28.90 -7.42 9.53
CA PHE A 444 29.61 -6.61 10.52
C PHE A 444 31.10 -6.42 10.17
N SER A 445 31.79 -7.49 9.80
CA SER A 445 33.23 -7.45 9.47
C SER A 445 33.52 -6.61 8.23
N SER A 446 32.57 -6.51 7.30
CA SER A 446 32.70 -5.75 6.05
C SER A 446 32.84 -4.25 6.23
N ARG A 447 32.39 -3.72 7.39
CA ARG A 447 32.25 -2.27 7.67
C ARG A 447 31.49 -1.49 6.59
N ARG A 448 30.62 -2.17 5.83
CA ARG A 448 29.68 -1.53 4.91
C ARG A 448 28.45 -1.03 5.67
N ARG A 449 27.80 -0.01 5.10
CA ARG A 449 26.59 0.61 5.67
C ARG A 449 25.31 0.03 5.08
N TRP A 450 25.32 -0.30 3.79
CA TRP A 450 24.12 -0.66 3.04
C TRP A 450 24.07 -2.14 2.66
N PHE A 451 22.91 -2.75 2.87
CA PHE A 451 22.65 -4.16 2.59
C PHE A 451 21.28 -4.33 1.91
N PRO A 452 21.11 -5.28 0.96
CA PRO A 452 19.84 -5.53 0.30
C PRO A 452 18.68 -5.76 1.26
N CYS A 453 17.53 -5.17 0.96
CA CYS A 453 16.33 -5.24 1.80
C CYS A 453 15.08 -5.59 0.98
N GLN A 454 14.41 -6.69 1.33
CA GLN A 454 13.10 -7.02 0.76
C GLN A 454 12.01 -6.12 1.35
N LYS A 455 11.37 -5.32 0.48
CA LYS A 455 10.39 -4.29 0.85
C LYS A 455 9.04 -4.44 0.12
N GLY A 456 8.73 -5.65 -0.31
CA GLY A 456 7.55 -5.97 -1.12
C GLY A 456 7.74 -5.57 -2.58
N GLY A 457 6.80 -4.82 -3.14
CA GLY A 457 6.86 -4.29 -4.50
C GLY A 457 5.64 -4.67 -5.36
N ALA A 458 5.72 -4.37 -6.66
CA ALA A 458 4.66 -4.66 -7.63
C ALA A 458 4.42 -6.17 -7.79
N PHE A 459 3.27 -6.53 -8.39
CA PHE A 459 2.94 -7.91 -8.75
C PHE A 459 4.00 -8.47 -9.71
N ARG A 460 4.74 -9.48 -9.26
CA ARG A 460 5.80 -10.16 -10.01
C ARG A 460 6.03 -11.55 -9.44
N LYS A 461 5.99 -12.57 -10.29
CA LYS A 461 6.27 -13.97 -9.94
C LYS A 461 7.77 -14.29 -10.03
N TRP A 462 8.16 -15.38 -9.37
CA TRP A 462 9.45 -16.08 -9.47
C TRP A 462 10.71 -15.35 -9.00
N TYR A 463 11.00 -14.11 -9.41
CA TYR A 463 12.21 -13.36 -9.00
C TYR A 463 12.03 -11.84 -9.16
N GLY A 464 12.81 -11.02 -8.44
CA GLY A 464 12.90 -9.56 -8.66
C GLY A 464 12.21 -8.69 -7.59
N ASN A 465 11.98 -7.42 -7.91
CA ASN A 465 11.73 -6.32 -6.95
C ASN A 465 12.91 -6.08 -5.98
N HIS A 466 14.12 -6.42 -6.41
CA HIS A 466 15.34 -6.23 -5.64
C HIS A 466 15.89 -4.82 -5.91
N GLU A 467 15.33 -3.85 -5.20
CA GLU A 467 15.55 -2.41 -5.48
C GLU A 467 16.09 -1.64 -4.28
N TYR A 468 15.79 -2.10 -3.07
CA TYR A 468 16.04 -1.36 -1.83
C TYR A 468 17.28 -1.87 -1.10
N LEU A 469 18.02 -0.93 -0.52
CA LEU A 469 19.03 -1.16 0.51
C LEU A 469 18.51 -0.64 1.85
N VAL A 470 18.95 -1.27 2.95
CA VAL A 470 18.73 -0.80 4.32
C VAL A 470 20.07 -0.44 4.97
N ASP A 471 20.06 0.64 5.74
CA ASP A 471 21.17 1.04 6.61
C ASP A 471 21.26 0.04 7.79
N TRP A 472 22.28 -0.81 7.73
CA TRP A 472 22.56 -1.88 8.70
C TRP A 472 24.00 -1.82 9.24
N GLU A 473 24.60 -0.64 9.16
CA GLU A 473 25.92 -0.33 9.72
C GLU A 473 26.04 -0.77 11.19
N ASP A 474 27.19 -1.36 11.54
CA ASP A 474 27.49 -1.91 12.87
C ASP A 474 26.33 -2.74 13.47
N ASN A 475 25.82 -3.68 12.67
CA ASN A 475 24.67 -4.54 12.99
C ASN A 475 23.35 -3.77 13.24
N GLY A 476 23.15 -2.66 12.52
CA GLY A 476 21.94 -1.85 12.62
C GLY A 476 21.83 -1.07 13.93
N GLU A 477 22.95 -0.61 14.51
CA GLU A 477 22.94 0.14 15.77
C GLU A 477 21.98 1.34 15.71
N ARG A 478 22.06 2.14 14.63
CA ARG A 478 21.26 3.37 14.44
C ARG A 478 19.75 3.12 14.46
N ILE A 479 19.29 2.03 13.84
CA ILE A 479 17.87 1.65 13.78
C ILE A 479 17.42 0.98 15.08
N LYS A 480 18.27 0.16 15.71
CA LYS A 480 18.02 -0.44 17.04
C LYS A 480 17.89 0.64 18.12
N ALA A 481 18.76 1.66 18.11
CA ALA A 481 18.70 2.79 19.02
C ALA A 481 17.38 3.58 18.88
N LEU A 482 16.89 3.82 17.65
CA LEU A 482 15.59 4.45 17.43
C LEU A 482 14.43 3.60 17.98
N ALA A 483 14.49 2.28 17.81
CA ALA A 483 13.48 1.36 18.34
C ALA A 483 13.48 1.32 19.88
N VAL A 484 14.66 1.36 20.52
CA VAL A 484 14.78 1.51 21.97
C VAL A 484 14.20 2.86 22.43
N ALA A 485 14.57 3.96 21.78
CA ALA A 485 14.07 5.29 22.15
C ALA A 485 12.54 5.44 22.03
N ARG A 486 11.92 4.84 20.99
CA ARG A 486 10.47 4.92 20.77
C ARG A 486 9.64 3.88 21.52
N TYR A 487 10.20 2.71 21.84
CA TYR A 487 9.43 1.56 22.34
C TYR A 487 10.04 0.84 23.55
N GLY A 488 11.20 1.27 24.06
CA GLY A 488 11.90 0.67 25.19
C GLY A 488 12.65 -0.65 24.88
N SER A 489 12.59 -1.15 23.65
CA SER A 489 13.39 -2.30 23.19
C SER A 489 13.50 -2.32 21.67
N ALA A 490 14.69 -2.66 21.16
CA ALA A 490 14.91 -2.93 19.75
C ALA A 490 14.01 -4.07 19.23
N SER A 491 13.82 -5.13 20.04
CA SER A 491 13.08 -6.35 19.68
C SER A 491 11.58 -6.15 19.38
N LYS A 492 11.04 -4.94 19.59
CA LYS A 492 9.66 -4.58 19.21
C LYS A 492 9.52 -4.14 17.75
N ARG A 493 10.63 -3.89 17.05
CA ARG A 493 10.67 -3.36 15.67
C ARG A 493 11.73 -4.02 14.82
N VAL A 494 12.88 -4.33 15.39
CA VAL A 494 13.89 -5.20 14.78
C VAL A 494 13.62 -6.63 15.26
N VAL A 495 13.21 -7.51 14.36
CA VAL A 495 12.80 -8.88 14.69
C VAL A 495 13.38 -9.88 13.68
N ASN A 496 13.49 -11.14 14.11
CA ASN A 496 13.93 -12.27 13.29
C ASN A 496 15.35 -12.11 12.69
N GLU A 497 16.25 -11.38 13.37
CA GLU A 497 17.64 -11.13 12.92
C GLU A 497 18.41 -12.42 12.57
N ALA A 498 18.16 -13.52 13.28
CA ALA A 498 18.75 -14.84 13.01
C ALA A 498 18.32 -15.47 11.67
N LEU A 499 17.43 -14.81 10.91
CA LEU A 499 17.02 -15.19 9.55
C LEU A 499 17.55 -14.23 8.48
N TYR A 500 18.22 -13.14 8.84
CA TYR A 500 18.81 -12.21 7.88
C TYR A 500 19.93 -12.91 7.10
N PHE A 501 20.17 -12.45 5.88
CA PHE A 501 21.17 -12.96 4.94
C PHE A 501 20.91 -14.37 4.40
N LYS A 502 19.88 -15.09 4.88
CA LYS A 502 19.53 -16.43 4.40
C LYS A 502 18.63 -16.39 3.16
N PRO A 503 18.77 -17.35 2.22
CA PRO A 503 17.87 -17.47 1.09
C PRO A 503 16.46 -17.90 1.54
N GLY A 504 15.46 -17.57 0.73
CA GLY A 504 14.06 -17.89 1.02
C GLY A 504 13.13 -17.51 -0.12
N ILE A 505 11.84 -17.35 0.19
CA ILE A 505 10.84 -16.80 -0.73
C ILE A 505 10.14 -15.60 -0.10
N THR A 506 9.88 -14.54 -0.87
CA THR A 506 9.22 -13.32 -0.43
C THR A 506 7.92 -13.06 -1.18
N TRP A 507 7.01 -12.33 -0.56
CA TRP A 507 5.81 -11.77 -1.20
C TRP A 507 5.58 -10.33 -0.75
N SER A 508 4.73 -9.63 -1.49
CA SER A 508 4.26 -8.31 -1.10
C SER A 508 3.11 -8.47 -0.10
N THR A 509 3.33 -8.12 1.16
CA THR A 509 2.32 -8.28 2.23
C THR A 509 1.05 -7.47 1.94
N ILE A 510 1.20 -6.26 1.40
CA ILE A 510 0.07 -5.47 0.88
C ILE A 510 0.13 -5.49 -0.64
N SER A 511 -0.93 -5.95 -1.31
CA SER A 511 -1.03 -5.98 -2.76
C SER A 511 -2.45 -5.72 -3.25
N GLY A 512 -2.60 -4.80 -4.21
CA GLY A 512 -3.83 -4.64 -5.00
C GLY A 512 -3.90 -5.58 -6.21
N GLY A 513 -2.79 -6.25 -6.56
CA GLY A 513 -2.74 -7.31 -7.58
C GLY A 513 -2.81 -8.70 -6.96
N LEU A 514 -2.78 -9.72 -7.81
CA LEU A 514 -2.80 -11.13 -7.39
C LEU A 514 -1.67 -11.47 -6.41
N PHE A 515 -1.90 -12.49 -5.58
CA PHE A 515 -0.85 -13.05 -4.74
C PHE A 515 0.24 -13.71 -5.60
N SER A 516 1.50 -13.51 -5.24
CA SER A 516 2.66 -14.16 -5.88
C SER A 516 3.85 -14.19 -4.92
N MET A 517 4.68 -15.22 -5.07
CA MET A 517 5.96 -15.35 -4.37
C MET A 517 7.13 -15.31 -5.35
N ARG A 518 8.26 -14.78 -4.85
CA ARG A 518 9.54 -14.67 -5.56
C ARG A 518 10.64 -15.33 -4.74
N TYR A 519 11.57 -15.99 -5.42
CA TYR A 519 12.82 -16.45 -4.83
C TYR A 519 13.68 -15.25 -4.40
N VAL A 520 14.38 -15.40 -3.27
CA VAL A 520 15.36 -14.46 -2.74
C VAL A 520 16.63 -15.26 -2.40
N PRO A 521 17.80 -14.93 -3.00
CA PRO A 521 19.06 -15.59 -2.65
C PRO A 521 19.57 -15.10 -1.28
N ALA A 522 20.76 -15.57 -0.87
CA ALA A 522 21.48 -14.99 0.27
C ALA A 522 21.80 -13.50 0.02
N GLY A 523 22.18 -12.75 1.07
CA GLY A 523 22.49 -11.32 0.99
C GLY A 523 21.41 -10.37 1.53
N PHE A 524 20.19 -10.86 1.80
CA PHE A 524 19.04 -9.99 2.08
C PHE A 524 18.64 -9.90 3.56
N ILE A 525 18.38 -8.68 4.01
CA ILE A 525 17.49 -8.34 5.12
C ILE A 525 16.06 -8.21 4.57
N PHE A 526 15.04 -8.25 5.42
CA PHE A 526 13.64 -8.10 5.02
C PHE A 526 12.84 -7.18 5.97
N GLU A 527 11.79 -6.56 5.43
CA GLU A 527 10.95 -5.55 6.08
C GLU A 527 9.50 -6.07 6.24
N THR A 528 8.67 -5.41 7.05
CA THR A 528 7.26 -5.82 7.28
C THR A 528 6.38 -5.92 6.03
N LYS A 529 6.74 -5.26 4.91
CA LYS A 529 6.01 -5.35 3.63
C LYS A 529 6.65 -6.26 2.58
N GLY A 530 7.84 -6.77 2.87
CA GLY A 530 8.51 -7.82 2.11
C GLY A 530 8.71 -9.07 2.97
N ALA A 531 7.63 -9.57 3.59
CA ALA A 531 7.69 -10.77 4.43
C ALA A 531 8.30 -11.96 3.67
N MET A 532 8.96 -12.85 4.41
CA MET A 532 9.70 -13.98 3.86
C MET A 532 9.34 -15.30 4.52
N CYS A 533 9.46 -16.40 3.78
CA CYS A 533 9.38 -17.76 4.29
C CYS A 533 10.70 -18.49 4.02
N PHE A 534 11.22 -19.13 5.06
CA PHE A 534 12.51 -19.81 5.06
C PHE A 534 12.33 -21.32 5.23
N PHE A 535 13.18 -22.11 4.57
CA PHE A 535 13.12 -23.57 4.54
C PHE A 535 14.49 -24.16 4.82
N ASP A 536 14.51 -25.36 5.41
CA ASP A 536 15.76 -26.04 5.76
C ASP A 536 16.31 -26.90 4.60
N ARG A 537 15.55 -27.05 3.50
CA ARG A 537 16.00 -27.68 2.24
C ARG A 537 15.50 -26.92 1.00
N GLU A 538 16.29 -26.94 -0.08
CA GLU A 538 16.02 -26.23 -1.34
C GLU A 538 14.89 -26.88 -2.17
N ASP A 539 14.73 -28.20 -2.11
CA ASP A 539 13.67 -28.94 -2.80
C ASP A 539 12.28 -28.55 -2.29
N ILE A 540 12.13 -28.41 -0.96
CA ILE A 540 10.91 -27.92 -0.30
C ILE A 540 10.64 -26.48 -0.72
N LEU A 541 11.68 -25.62 -0.72
CA LEU A 541 11.57 -24.23 -1.17
C LEU A 541 11.01 -24.15 -2.60
N LYS A 542 11.56 -24.92 -3.54
CA LYS A 542 11.11 -24.96 -4.94
C LYS A 542 9.67 -25.46 -5.07
N ARG A 543 9.31 -26.54 -4.35
CA ARG A 543 7.95 -27.08 -4.30
C ARG A 543 6.94 -26.03 -3.81
N VAL A 544 7.25 -25.33 -2.72
CA VAL A 544 6.40 -24.28 -2.16
C VAL A 544 6.33 -23.05 -3.07
N LEU A 545 7.44 -22.63 -3.71
CA LEU A 545 7.43 -21.52 -4.66
C LEU A 545 6.53 -21.80 -5.88
N GLY A 546 6.56 -23.03 -6.40
CA GLY A 546 5.63 -23.48 -7.45
C GLY A 546 4.18 -23.43 -6.98
N PHE A 547 3.90 -23.98 -5.79
CA PHE A 547 2.57 -24.00 -5.20
C PHE A 547 2.00 -22.60 -4.97
N CYS A 548 2.77 -21.70 -4.36
CA CYS A 548 2.35 -20.33 -4.02
C CYS A 548 2.12 -19.42 -5.25
N ASN A 549 2.61 -19.82 -6.43
CA ASN A 549 2.33 -19.17 -7.71
C ASN A 549 1.29 -19.91 -8.56
N SER A 550 0.66 -20.97 -8.03
CA SER A 550 -0.41 -21.73 -8.70
C SER A 550 -1.80 -21.09 -8.52
N ALA A 551 -2.73 -21.42 -9.42
CA ALA A 551 -4.11 -20.95 -9.38
C ALA A 551 -4.86 -21.26 -8.06
N ILE A 552 -4.52 -22.36 -7.38
CA ILE A 552 -5.22 -22.83 -6.16
C ILE A 552 -5.01 -21.88 -4.99
N VAL A 553 -3.79 -21.37 -4.81
CA VAL A 553 -3.47 -20.51 -3.66
C VAL A 553 -4.29 -19.21 -3.70
N SER A 554 -4.70 -18.75 -4.88
CA SER A 554 -5.67 -17.64 -5.00
C SER A 554 -7.06 -17.98 -4.41
N GLN A 555 -7.51 -19.23 -4.48
CA GLN A 555 -8.78 -19.67 -3.90
C GLN A 555 -8.66 -19.92 -2.39
N ILE A 556 -7.55 -20.52 -1.95
CA ILE A 556 -7.24 -20.69 -0.52
C ILE A 556 -7.22 -19.32 0.19
N LEU A 557 -6.48 -18.35 -0.36
CA LEU A 557 -6.34 -17.02 0.25
C LEU A 557 -7.65 -16.24 0.26
N LYS A 558 -8.57 -16.43 -0.70
CA LYS A 558 -9.95 -15.88 -0.62
C LYS A 558 -10.74 -16.39 0.59
N CYS A 559 -10.31 -17.47 1.25
CA CYS A 559 -10.97 -18.03 2.43
C CYS A 559 -10.36 -17.50 3.73
N ILE A 560 -9.02 -17.49 3.83
CA ILE A 560 -8.29 -17.17 5.07
C ILE A 560 -7.68 -15.76 5.10
N SER A 561 -7.60 -15.08 3.96
CA SER A 561 -7.02 -13.74 3.79
C SER A 561 -7.73 -12.96 2.66
N PRO A 562 -9.06 -12.75 2.71
CA PRO A 562 -9.84 -12.15 1.61
C PRO A 562 -9.63 -10.63 1.40
N THR A 563 -8.73 -10.01 2.15
CA THR A 563 -8.37 -8.59 2.01
C THR A 563 -7.04 -8.43 1.28
N LEU A 564 -6.64 -7.20 1.00
CA LEU A 564 -5.38 -6.88 0.33
C LEU A 564 -4.12 -7.10 1.21
N ASP A 565 -4.26 -7.67 2.42
CA ASP A 565 -3.20 -7.81 3.44
C ASP A 565 -2.83 -9.28 3.71
N PHE A 566 -1.97 -9.81 2.86
CA PHE A 566 -1.37 -11.15 2.93
C PHE A 566 -0.27 -11.22 3.99
N HIS A 567 -0.60 -10.99 5.25
CA HIS A 567 0.36 -11.13 6.35
C HIS A 567 0.75 -12.60 6.61
N GLU A 568 1.90 -12.78 7.26
CA GLU A 568 2.56 -14.08 7.43
C GLU A 568 1.75 -15.11 8.22
N GLY A 569 0.78 -14.67 9.02
CA GLY A 569 -0.13 -15.54 9.76
C GLY A 569 -1.06 -16.35 8.83
N PRO A 570 -1.99 -15.71 8.09
CA PRO A 570 -2.85 -16.39 7.11
C PRO A 570 -2.07 -17.08 5.99
N VAL A 571 -0.97 -16.48 5.51
CA VAL A 571 -0.11 -17.14 4.52
C VAL A 571 0.51 -18.42 5.10
N GLY A 572 0.89 -18.42 6.39
CA GLY A 572 1.32 -19.62 7.11
C GLY A 572 0.22 -20.68 7.30
N LYS A 573 -1.06 -20.29 7.35
CA LYS A 573 -2.24 -21.18 7.45
C LYS A 573 -2.65 -21.84 6.11
N VAL A 574 -1.93 -21.59 5.01
CA VAL A 574 -2.19 -22.23 3.71
C VAL A 574 -1.81 -23.72 3.76
N PRO A 575 -2.71 -24.67 3.44
CA PRO A 575 -2.37 -26.09 3.36
C PRO A 575 -1.50 -26.38 2.15
N VAL A 576 -0.46 -27.22 2.30
CA VAL A 576 0.52 -27.52 1.25
C VAL A 576 0.62 -29.02 1.01
N ALA A 577 0.11 -29.48 -0.14
CA ALA A 577 0.25 -30.87 -0.58
C ALA A 577 1.73 -31.29 -0.75
N GLU A 578 2.05 -32.49 -0.27
CA GLU A 578 3.36 -33.11 -0.46
C GLU A 578 3.43 -33.78 -1.84
N ILE A 579 3.95 -33.03 -2.83
CA ILE A 579 4.13 -33.50 -4.21
C ILE A 579 5.62 -33.65 -4.53
N GLU A 580 6.04 -34.88 -4.80
CA GLU A 580 7.36 -35.18 -5.35
C GLU A 580 7.30 -35.27 -6.88
N SER A 581 7.68 -34.18 -7.55
CA SER A 581 7.72 -34.10 -9.02
C SER A 581 8.98 -33.38 -9.50
N GLU A 582 9.75 -34.04 -10.36
CA GLU A 582 10.95 -33.45 -10.96
C GLU A 582 10.59 -32.43 -12.06
N VAL A 583 9.47 -32.63 -12.75
CA VAL A 583 8.91 -31.66 -13.72
C VAL A 583 8.56 -30.35 -13.01
N LEU A 584 7.97 -30.43 -11.81
CA LEU A 584 7.71 -29.26 -10.98
C LEU A 584 9.00 -28.54 -10.57
N ARG A 585 10.00 -29.26 -10.05
CA ARG A 585 11.27 -28.67 -9.60
C ARG A 585 12.08 -28.03 -10.73
N SER A 586 12.16 -28.70 -11.87
CA SER A 586 12.85 -28.19 -13.06
C SER A 586 12.11 -26.99 -13.67
N GLY A 587 10.79 -27.07 -13.78
CA GLY A 587 9.93 -25.96 -14.20
C GLY A 587 10.07 -24.71 -13.33
N VAL A 588 9.95 -24.83 -12.00
CA VAL A 588 10.15 -23.71 -11.08
C VAL A 588 11.55 -23.11 -11.21
N SER A 589 12.58 -23.95 -11.32
CA SER A 589 13.97 -23.49 -11.50
C SER A 589 14.14 -22.72 -12.83
N GLN A 590 13.46 -23.15 -13.89
CA GLN A 590 13.45 -22.47 -15.18
C GLN A 590 12.67 -21.15 -15.13
N CYS A 591 11.52 -21.08 -14.48
CA CYS A 591 10.78 -19.83 -14.27
C CYS A 591 11.59 -18.81 -13.46
N VAL A 592 12.26 -19.23 -12.38
CA VAL A 592 13.17 -18.36 -11.60
C VAL A 592 14.32 -17.85 -12.48
N ARG A 593 14.93 -18.71 -13.29
CA ARG A 593 16.02 -18.31 -14.21
C ARG A 593 15.55 -17.29 -15.27
N ILE A 594 14.41 -17.51 -15.91
CA ILE A 594 13.87 -16.59 -16.92
C ILE A 594 13.48 -15.26 -16.27
N ALA A 595 12.76 -15.29 -15.15
CA ALA A 595 12.37 -14.08 -14.41
C ALA A 595 13.57 -13.32 -13.80
N LYS A 596 14.69 -14.00 -13.52
CA LYS A 596 15.95 -13.34 -13.16
C LYS A 596 16.57 -12.63 -14.36
N ASN A 597 16.66 -13.31 -15.51
CA ASN A 597 17.20 -12.71 -16.73
C ASN A 597 16.38 -11.50 -17.20
N ASP A 598 15.04 -11.56 -17.10
CA ASP A 598 14.13 -10.43 -17.37
C ASP A 598 14.29 -9.28 -16.36
N TRP A 599 14.57 -9.58 -15.08
CA TRP A 599 14.85 -8.53 -14.08
C TRP A 599 16.20 -7.85 -14.35
N ASP A 600 17.24 -8.63 -14.65
CA ASP A 600 18.59 -8.15 -14.93
C ASP A 600 18.76 -7.56 -16.34
N ALA A 601 17.70 -7.58 -17.16
CA ALA A 601 17.64 -6.90 -18.46
C ALA A 601 17.41 -5.38 -18.35
N ALA A 602 17.10 -4.85 -17.15
CA ALA A 602 16.81 -3.44 -16.92
C ALA A 602 17.88 -2.75 -16.04
N GLU A 603 18.25 -1.50 -16.39
CA GLU A 603 19.23 -0.66 -15.66
C GLU A 603 18.91 -0.41 -14.16
N CYS A 604 17.69 -0.72 -13.73
CA CYS A 604 17.24 -0.64 -12.34
C CYS A 604 17.58 -1.90 -11.52
N SER A 605 18.12 -2.97 -12.13
CA SER A 605 18.74 -4.07 -11.40
C SER A 605 20.24 -3.81 -11.23
N TRP A 606 20.77 -4.06 -10.03
CA TRP A 606 22.22 -4.11 -9.81
C TRP A 606 22.89 -5.30 -10.51
N GLY A 607 22.11 -6.28 -10.98
CA GLY A 607 22.57 -7.39 -11.83
C GLY A 607 22.68 -7.04 -13.32
N PHE A 608 22.33 -5.83 -13.74
CA PHE A 608 22.35 -5.41 -15.14
C PHE A 608 23.78 -5.39 -15.72
N GLN A 609 23.98 -6.12 -16.82
CA GLN A 609 25.29 -6.28 -17.46
C GLN A 609 25.46 -5.42 -18.71
N SER A 610 24.52 -5.49 -19.64
CA SER A 610 24.55 -4.77 -20.91
C SER A 610 23.14 -4.72 -21.49
N PHE A 611 22.91 -3.84 -22.46
CA PHE A 611 21.60 -3.77 -23.11
C PHE A 611 21.26 -5.09 -23.83
N PRO A 612 20.09 -5.73 -23.59
CA PRO A 612 19.88 -7.15 -23.89
C PRO A 612 20.03 -7.57 -25.36
N TRP A 613 19.82 -6.63 -26.29
CA TRP A 613 19.83 -6.88 -27.72
C TRP A 613 20.94 -6.16 -28.48
N ILE A 614 21.84 -5.46 -27.78
CA ILE A 614 23.14 -5.12 -28.36
C ILE A 614 24.01 -6.39 -28.31
N ARG A 615 24.32 -6.93 -29.50
CA ARG A 615 25.24 -8.05 -29.66
C ARG A 615 26.67 -7.63 -29.31
N SER A 616 26.98 -7.58 -28.02
CA SER A 616 28.33 -7.31 -27.51
C SER A 616 29.26 -8.40 -28.02
N GLY A 617 30.11 -8.06 -29.01
CA GLY A 617 30.96 -8.97 -29.78
C GLY A 617 32.12 -9.62 -29.01
N ALA A 618 31.94 -9.95 -27.73
CA ALA A 618 32.97 -10.43 -26.83
C ALA A 618 32.53 -11.53 -25.83
N HIS A 619 31.25 -11.60 -25.39
CA HIS A 619 30.90 -12.31 -24.14
C HIS A 619 30.08 -13.60 -24.25
N ASN A 620 29.69 -14.04 -25.44
CA ASN A 620 29.27 -15.44 -25.66
C ASN A 620 29.45 -15.83 -27.14
N PRO A 621 30.50 -16.58 -27.51
CA PRO A 621 30.56 -17.17 -28.84
C PRO A 621 29.52 -18.31 -28.93
N PRO A 622 28.63 -18.34 -29.93
CA PRO A 622 27.87 -19.56 -30.22
C PRO A 622 28.88 -20.68 -30.55
N ALA A 623 28.60 -21.90 -30.07
CA ALA A 623 29.54 -23.02 -30.10
C ALA A 623 29.99 -23.48 -31.52
N ASN A 624 29.36 -22.96 -32.58
CA ASN A 624 29.84 -23.10 -33.95
C ASN A 624 30.54 -21.83 -34.43
N SER A 625 31.86 -21.89 -34.44
CA SER A 625 32.75 -20.91 -35.07
C SER A 625 32.54 -20.88 -36.58
N ASN A 626 31.76 -19.93 -37.08
CA ASN A 626 31.83 -19.39 -38.45
C ASN A 626 31.05 -18.06 -38.62
N ALA A 627 30.16 -17.70 -37.70
CA ALA A 627 29.42 -16.42 -37.73
C ALA A 627 30.22 -15.20 -37.19
N ARG A 628 31.56 -15.28 -37.09
CA ARG A 628 32.42 -14.17 -36.62
C ARG A 628 32.76 -13.19 -37.75
N LYS A 629 31.75 -12.42 -38.17
CA LYS A 629 31.79 -11.08 -38.81
C LYS A 629 30.46 -10.83 -39.52
N GLN A 630 29.50 -10.27 -38.79
CA GLN A 630 28.37 -9.57 -39.39
C GLN A 630 28.21 -8.21 -38.69
N PHE A 631 29.26 -7.39 -38.78
CA PHE A 631 29.08 -5.94 -38.75
C PHE A 631 28.12 -5.60 -39.91
N GLY A 632 27.03 -4.89 -39.63
CA GLY A 632 25.95 -4.64 -40.60
C GLY A 632 24.60 -5.30 -40.29
N SER A 633 24.33 -5.78 -39.07
CA SER A 633 22.92 -5.85 -38.62
C SER A 633 22.34 -4.42 -38.56
N ARG A 634 21.05 -4.29 -38.88
CA ARG A 634 20.29 -3.07 -38.59
C ARG A 634 19.81 -3.15 -37.14
N LEU A 635 19.66 -2.00 -36.50
CA LEU A 635 19.08 -1.89 -35.16
C LEU A 635 17.69 -2.55 -35.11
N GLU A 636 16.89 -2.36 -36.16
CA GLU A 636 15.60 -3.04 -36.38
C GLU A 636 15.70 -4.57 -36.23
N ASN A 637 16.61 -5.23 -36.95
CA ASN A 637 16.77 -6.69 -36.93
C ASN A 637 17.14 -7.23 -35.53
N ASP A 638 17.94 -6.47 -34.77
CA ASP A 638 18.29 -6.83 -33.40
C ASP A 638 17.10 -6.61 -32.43
N TRP A 639 16.24 -5.62 -32.68
CA TRP A 639 14.97 -5.44 -31.98
C TRP A 639 13.93 -6.53 -32.32
N GLU A 640 13.79 -6.92 -33.59
CA GLU A 640 12.94 -8.06 -34.00
C GLU A 640 13.42 -9.36 -33.34
N THR A 641 14.74 -9.55 -33.24
CA THR A 641 15.34 -10.67 -32.50
C THR A 641 14.98 -10.61 -31.00
N TRP A 642 14.97 -9.43 -30.40
CA TRP A 642 14.55 -9.20 -29.01
C TRP A 642 13.06 -9.50 -28.81
N GLU A 643 12.19 -9.00 -29.70
CA GLU A 643 10.75 -9.24 -29.68
C GLU A 643 10.45 -10.73 -29.75
N ALA A 644 11.03 -11.45 -30.72
CA ALA A 644 10.87 -12.89 -30.88
C ALA A 644 11.38 -13.68 -29.65
N ASN A 645 12.55 -13.31 -29.10
CA ASN A 645 13.08 -13.94 -27.88
C ASN A 645 12.20 -13.70 -26.66
N THR A 646 11.65 -12.48 -26.51
CA THR A 646 10.74 -12.13 -25.42
C THR A 646 9.45 -12.91 -25.54
N ALA A 647 8.83 -12.94 -26.72
CA ALA A 647 7.63 -13.72 -27.00
C ALA A 647 7.83 -15.23 -26.73
N PHE A 648 8.99 -15.79 -27.09
CA PHE A 648 9.35 -17.16 -26.79
C PHE A 648 9.46 -17.42 -25.27
N GLN A 649 10.12 -16.54 -24.51
CA GLN A 649 10.23 -16.67 -23.05
C GLN A 649 8.86 -16.56 -22.35
N ILE A 650 7.96 -15.72 -22.86
CA ILE A 650 6.58 -15.58 -22.37
C ILE A 650 5.78 -16.86 -22.62
N ALA A 651 5.84 -17.42 -23.83
CA ALA A 651 5.21 -18.68 -24.16
C ALA A 651 5.74 -19.82 -23.26
N GLN A 652 7.06 -19.88 -23.06
CA GLN A 652 7.71 -20.88 -22.22
C GLN A 652 7.31 -20.77 -20.73
N ILE A 653 7.28 -19.56 -20.13
CA ILE A 653 6.74 -19.41 -18.77
C ILE A 653 5.27 -19.81 -18.72
N ARG A 654 4.45 -19.40 -19.71
CA ARG A 654 3.01 -19.73 -19.73
C ARG A 654 2.76 -21.24 -19.76
N GLU A 655 3.55 -21.99 -20.53
CA GLU A 655 3.51 -23.45 -20.57
C GLU A 655 3.89 -24.07 -19.21
N ILE A 656 5.02 -23.64 -18.62
CA ILE A 656 5.49 -24.15 -17.32
C ILE A 656 4.52 -23.81 -16.18
N GLU A 657 3.96 -22.59 -16.17
CA GLU A 657 2.95 -22.19 -15.20
C GLU A 657 1.64 -22.97 -15.38
N GLY A 658 1.28 -23.32 -16.61
CA GLY A 658 0.14 -24.19 -16.92
C GLY A 658 0.32 -25.62 -16.41
N GLU A 659 1.51 -26.19 -16.61
CA GLU A 659 1.87 -27.52 -16.07
C GLU A 659 1.95 -27.51 -14.53
N ASN A 660 2.51 -26.46 -13.94
CA ASN A 660 2.50 -26.23 -12.50
C ASN A 660 1.06 -26.18 -11.95
N ASN A 661 0.16 -25.43 -12.61
CA ASN A 661 -1.25 -25.44 -12.25
C ASN A 661 -1.86 -26.84 -12.37
N ARG A 662 -1.63 -27.56 -13.48
CA ARG A 662 -2.17 -28.90 -13.71
C ARG A 662 -1.79 -29.87 -12.58
N ILE A 663 -0.50 -29.92 -12.22
CA ILE A 663 0.02 -30.78 -11.14
C ILE A 663 -0.69 -30.49 -9.81
N PHE A 664 -0.81 -29.23 -9.42
CA PHE A 664 -1.48 -28.88 -8.17
C PHE A 664 -3.00 -29.08 -8.25
N ILE A 665 -3.67 -28.74 -9.34
CA ILE A 665 -5.12 -28.92 -9.51
C ILE A 665 -5.49 -30.40 -9.39
N GLU A 666 -4.66 -31.27 -9.96
CA GLU A 666 -4.79 -32.72 -9.82
C GLU A 666 -4.62 -33.19 -8.37
N ALA A 667 -3.59 -32.71 -7.66
CA ALA A 667 -3.32 -33.08 -6.27
C ALA A 667 -4.38 -32.58 -5.25
N TYR A 668 -5.15 -31.54 -5.56
CA TYR A 668 -6.28 -31.08 -4.74
C TYR A 668 -7.64 -31.59 -5.26
N GLY A 669 -7.65 -32.33 -6.38
CA GLY A 669 -8.86 -32.84 -7.01
C GLY A 669 -9.77 -31.76 -7.62
N LEU A 670 -9.26 -30.57 -7.94
CA LEU A 670 -10.05 -29.40 -8.33
C LEU A 670 -10.24 -29.26 -9.85
N GLN A 671 -10.08 -30.33 -10.63
CA GLN A 671 -10.21 -30.31 -12.10
C GLN A 671 -11.57 -29.81 -12.59
N ASP A 672 -12.64 -30.05 -11.80
CA ASP A 672 -14.01 -29.60 -12.09
C ASP A 672 -14.24 -28.10 -11.78
N GLU A 673 -13.29 -27.44 -11.10
CA GLU A 673 -13.44 -26.09 -10.53
C GLU A 673 -12.41 -25.09 -11.07
N LEU A 674 -11.24 -25.56 -11.52
CA LEU A 674 -10.11 -24.72 -11.94
C LEU A 674 -9.51 -25.22 -13.26
N SER A 675 -9.26 -24.29 -14.18
CA SER A 675 -8.47 -24.55 -15.38
C SER A 675 -6.96 -24.49 -15.07
N PRO A 676 -6.13 -25.36 -15.67
CA PRO A 676 -4.69 -25.20 -15.63
C PRO A 676 -4.19 -24.00 -16.45
N GLU A 677 -4.98 -23.53 -17.42
CA GLU A 677 -4.58 -22.45 -18.33
C GLU A 677 -4.24 -21.16 -17.59
N VAL A 678 -3.15 -20.51 -18.03
CA VAL A 678 -2.68 -19.25 -17.47
C VAL A 678 -3.09 -18.10 -18.39
N PRO A 679 -3.90 -17.13 -17.91
CA PRO A 679 -4.19 -15.90 -18.62
C PRO A 679 -2.93 -15.06 -18.87
N GLU A 680 -2.87 -14.39 -20.02
CA GLU A 680 -1.66 -13.71 -20.46
C GLU A 680 -1.28 -12.51 -19.56
N ASP A 681 -2.28 -11.83 -18.98
CA ASP A 681 -2.14 -10.71 -18.04
C ASP A 681 -1.52 -11.11 -16.69
N GLN A 682 -1.46 -12.42 -16.39
CA GLN A 682 -0.77 -12.95 -15.20
C GLN A 682 0.73 -13.22 -15.43
N ILE A 683 1.22 -13.16 -16.67
CA ILE A 683 2.63 -13.40 -17.00
C ILE A 683 3.45 -12.13 -16.81
N THR A 684 4.23 -12.09 -15.72
CA THR A 684 4.89 -10.87 -15.22
C THR A 684 6.25 -10.53 -15.86
N LEU A 685 6.59 -11.15 -16.99
CA LEU A 685 7.74 -10.77 -17.82
C LEU A 685 7.44 -9.49 -18.59
N ALA A 686 8.47 -8.69 -18.88
CA ALA A 686 8.34 -7.55 -19.77
C ALA A 686 7.83 -8.01 -21.15
N ARG A 687 6.99 -7.19 -21.78
CA ARG A 687 6.68 -7.30 -23.21
C ARG A 687 7.65 -6.40 -23.97
N ALA A 688 8.05 -6.84 -25.16
CA ALA A 688 8.75 -5.96 -26.10
C ALA A 688 7.82 -4.81 -26.49
N ASP A 689 8.37 -3.61 -26.51
CA ASP A 689 7.60 -2.37 -26.70
C ASP A 689 8.52 -1.39 -27.40
N ARG A 690 8.34 -1.20 -28.72
CA ARG A 690 9.28 -0.47 -29.58
C ARG A 690 9.60 0.93 -29.05
N GLU A 691 8.60 1.64 -28.52
CA GLU A 691 8.80 2.97 -27.92
C GLU A 691 9.62 2.86 -26.62
N LYS A 692 9.17 2.07 -25.63
CA LYS A 692 9.86 1.98 -24.33
C LYS A 692 11.25 1.37 -24.42
N ASP A 693 11.47 0.41 -25.32
CA ASP A 693 12.77 -0.20 -25.54
C ASP A 693 13.73 0.78 -26.23
N CYS A 694 13.25 1.68 -27.10
CA CYS A 694 14.05 2.79 -27.60
C CYS A 694 14.39 3.83 -26.52
N GLN A 695 13.45 4.17 -25.63
CA GLN A 695 13.70 5.05 -24.48
C GLN A 695 14.79 4.45 -23.56
N ARG A 696 14.72 3.14 -23.30
CA ARG A 696 15.75 2.40 -22.54
C ARG A 696 17.10 2.34 -23.27
N LEU A 697 17.11 2.17 -24.59
CA LEU A 697 18.34 2.20 -25.40
C LEU A 697 19.04 3.56 -25.28
N ILE A 698 18.29 4.66 -25.32
CA ILE A 698 18.80 6.02 -25.13
C ILE A 698 19.34 6.22 -23.70
N SER A 699 18.62 5.73 -22.68
CA SER A 699 19.11 5.74 -21.28
C SER A 699 20.41 4.97 -21.12
N TYR A 700 20.55 3.80 -21.73
CA TYR A 700 21.78 3.00 -21.73
C TYR A 700 22.93 3.70 -22.47
N ALA A 701 22.65 4.31 -23.63
CA ALA A 701 23.63 5.08 -24.38
C ALA A 701 24.12 6.30 -23.59
N ILE A 702 23.23 7.02 -22.91
CA ILE A 702 23.59 8.08 -21.95
C ILE A 702 24.40 7.50 -20.78
N GLY A 703 24.06 6.31 -20.29
CA GLY A 703 24.88 5.59 -19.31
C GLY A 703 26.31 5.30 -19.80
N CYS A 704 26.48 5.01 -21.10
CA CYS A 704 27.79 4.85 -21.71
C CYS A 704 28.52 6.21 -21.86
N MET A 705 27.82 7.28 -22.26
CA MET A 705 28.38 8.64 -22.26
C MET A 705 28.86 9.04 -20.86
N MET A 706 28.09 8.71 -19.82
CA MET A 706 28.42 9.01 -18.44
C MET A 706 29.49 8.08 -17.84
N GLY A 707 29.97 7.07 -18.56
CA GLY A 707 30.92 6.07 -18.05
C GLY A 707 30.35 5.10 -17.01
N ARG A 708 29.02 5.09 -16.83
CA ARG A 708 28.30 4.11 -15.98
C ARG A 708 28.41 2.70 -16.58
N TYR A 709 28.31 2.60 -17.90
CA TYR A 709 28.43 1.35 -18.66
C TYR A 709 29.47 1.47 -19.78
N ARG A 710 29.84 0.33 -20.39
CA ARG A 710 30.77 0.25 -21.53
C ARG A 710 30.26 -0.76 -22.57
N LEU A 711 30.62 -0.55 -23.84
CA LEU A 711 30.30 -1.50 -24.91
C LEU A 711 31.27 -2.69 -24.98
N ASP A 712 32.48 -2.54 -24.43
CA ASP A 712 33.56 -3.54 -24.45
C ASP A 712 33.72 -4.31 -23.11
N ARG A 713 32.94 -3.98 -22.08
CA ARG A 713 32.96 -4.62 -20.76
C ARG A 713 31.56 -4.68 -20.14
N PRO A 714 31.11 -5.85 -19.64
CA PRO A 714 29.80 -6.00 -19.04
C PRO A 714 29.81 -5.51 -17.59
N GLY A 715 28.63 -5.10 -17.12
CA GLY A 715 28.40 -4.67 -15.75
C GLY A 715 28.55 -3.18 -15.54
N LEU A 716 28.27 -2.77 -14.30
CA LEU A 716 28.38 -1.40 -13.84
C LEU A 716 29.85 -1.03 -13.63
N ILE A 717 30.33 -0.03 -14.38
CA ILE A 717 31.76 0.33 -14.45
C ILE A 717 32.12 1.38 -13.39
N TYR A 718 31.27 2.40 -13.22
CA TYR A 718 31.56 3.50 -12.31
C TYR A 718 30.31 3.96 -11.57
N ALA A 719 30.34 3.90 -10.23
CA ALA A 719 29.23 4.24 -9.33
C ALA A 719 29.64 4.28 -7.83
N HIS A 720 30.76 4.93 -7.47
CA HIS A 720 31.24 4.87 -6.06
C HIS A 720 31.90 6.12 -5.44
N SER A 721 32.36 7.15 -6.19
CA SER A 721 33.29 8.12 -5.56
C SER A 721 33.38 9.54 -6.15
N GLY A 722 32.31 10.12 -6.70
CA GLY A 722 32.28 11.57 -7.05
C GLY A 722 33.38 11.98 -8.04
N ASN A 723 33.47 11.27 -9.18
CA ASN A 723 34.54 11.31 -10.18
C ASN A 723 35.99 10.94 -9.73
N GLN A 724 36.24 10.54 -8.48
CA GLN A 724 37.57 10.07 -8.05
C GLN A 724 37.98 8.80 -8.80
N ASP A 725 39.27 8.69 -9.14
CA ASP A 725 39.89 7.59 -9.90
C ASP A 725 39.26 7.26 -11.26
N PHE A 726 38.30 8.06 -11.74
CA PHE A 726 37.68 7.90 -13.05
C PHE A 726 38.73 8.00 -14.18
N GLU A 727 39.70 8.89 -14.05
CA GLU A 727 40.82 8.98 -14.99
C GLU A 727 41.68 7.71 -15.03
N ALA A 728 41.83 6.97 -13.92
CA ALA A 728 42.55 5.70 -13.93
C ALA A 728 41.74 4.61 -14.66
N ILE A 729 40.41 4.59 -14.48
CA ILE A 729 39.49 3.69 -15.21
C ILE A 729 39.45 4.02 -16.72
N TYR A 730 39.67 5.28 -17.06
CA TYR A 730 39.69 5.83 -18.43
C TYR A 730 41.05 5.64 -19.14
N ASN A 731 42.17 5.91 -18.46
CA ASN A 731 43.51 6.01 -19.07
C ASN A 731 44.28 4.69 -19.23
N VAL A 732 43.73 3.54 -18.83
CA VAL A 732 44.30 2.19 -19.12
C VAL A 732 44.50 1.93 -20.64
N VAL A 733 44.01 2.82 -21.52
CA VAL A 733 44.15 2.75 -22.98
C VAL A 733 45.19 3.76 -23.55
N ARG A 734 45.85 4.60 -22.73
CA ARG A 734 46.55 5.81 -23.25
C ARG A 734 48.05 5.98 -22.98
N GLU A 735 48.77 4.99 -22.48
CA GLU A 735 50.25 5.03 -22.42
C GLU A 735 50.93 4.22 -23.55
N LYS A 736 51.18 4.91 -24.69
CA LYS A 736 52.37 4.80 -25.58
C LYS A 736 52.10 5.41 -26.96
N SER A 737 52.22 6.74 -27.08
CA SER A 737 52.45 7.40 -28.38
C SER A 737 52.90 8.86 -28.22
N THR A 738 54.14 9.09 -27.80
CA THR A 738 54.86 10.35 -28.07
C THR A 738 56.34 10.04 -28.23
N ASP A 739 56.79 9.92 -29.48
CA ASP A 739 58.09 10.46 -29.94
C ASP A 739 58.10 10.48 -31.48
N ASP A 740 58.76 11.52 -32.02
CA ASP A 740 59.24 11.70 -33.40
C ASP A 740 58.20 11.72 -34.56
N THR A 741 58.24 12.65 -35.54
CA THR A 741 59.23 13.70 -35.89
C THR A 741 58.56 15.03 -36.29
N ASP A 742 59.26 16.16 -36.12
CA ASP A 742 59.78 16.96 -37.26
C ASP A 742 60.46 18.26 -36.79
N GLU A 743 61.80 18.29 -36.87
CA GLU A 743 62.53 19.54 -36.97
C GLU A 743 62.39 20.11 -38.39
N HIS A 744 62.00 21.39 -38.53
CA HIS A 744 62.89 22.38 -39.15
C HIS A 744 62.36 23.83 -39.21
N ARG A 745 63.31 24.75 -38.99
CA ARG A 745 63.35 26.17 -39.41
C ARG A 745 62.55 27.24 -38.63
N SER A 746 63.29 27.83 -37.69
CA SER A 746 63.91 29.17 -37.86
C SER A 746 63.27 30.39 -37.16
N ARG A 747 63.89 30.72 -36.01
CA ARG A 747 64.33 32.07 -35.55
C ARG A 747 63.31 33.19 -35.29
N ASN A 748 63.47 33.75 -34.08
CA ASN A 748 63.27 35.17 -33.70
C ASN A 748 61.80 35.67 -33.70
N ASP A 749 61.33 36.48 -32.75
CA ASP A 749 62.02 37.37 -31.80
C ASP A 749 61.15 37.65 -30.55
N TYR A 750 61.78 37.96 -29.40
CA TYR A 750 61.34 38.83 -28.25
C TYR A 750 59.88 38.74 -27.68
N LEU A 751 59.56 39.04 -26.42
CA LEU A 751 60.23 39.65 -25.26
C LEU A 751 59.37 39.39 -24.00
N CYS A 752 59.93 38.94 -22.86
CA CYS A 752 59.76 39.64 -21.57
C CYS A 752 60.64 39.06 -20.44
N SER A 753 61.21 39.97 -19.67
CA SER A 753 62.24 39.86 -18.64
C SER A 753 61.99 38.94 -17.45
N SER A 754 63.07 38.28 -17.01
CA SER A 754 63.32 37.87 -15.63
C SER A 754 64.08 38.95 -14.83
N VAL A 755 63.85 39.01 -13.51
CA VAL A 755 64.74 39.58 -12.47
C VAL A 755 64.50 38.70 -11.22
N SER A 756 65.28 37.65 -10.94
CA SER A 756 66.49 37.62 -10.08
C SER A 756 66.28 38.23 -8.68
N SER A 757 66.76 37.72 -7.55
CA SER A 757 67.57 36.54 -7.15
C SER A 757 67.54 36.53 -5.59
N VAL A 758 68.01 35.55 -4.79
CA VAL A 758 69.37 35.00 -4.63
C VAL A 758 69.28 33.76 -3.71
N ASP A 759 69.96 32.68 -4.10
CA ASP A 759 70.81 31.70 -3.37
C ASP A 759 70.70 31.55 -1.82
N ASN A 760 71.01 30.41 -1.20
CA ASN A 760 72.11 29.50 -1.55
C ASN A 760 72.07 28.12 -0.83
N SER A 761 72.67 27.08 -1.44
CA SER A 761 73.26 25.85 -0.84
C SER A 761 72.40 24.92 0.05
N SER A 762 72.54 23.58 0.08
CA SER A 762 73.38 22.61 -0.65
C SER A 762 72.94 21.16 -0.34
N SER A 763 73.06 20.23 -1.30
CA SER A 763 72.96 18.76 -1.13
C SER A 763 74.22 18.17 -0.40
N PRO A 764 74.39 16.84 -0.11
CA PRO A 764 73.57 15.68 -0.53
C PRO A 764 73.41 14.46 0.46
N ALA A 765 72.57 13.50 0.03
CA ALA A 765 72.73 12.03 0.11
C ALA A 765 72.75 11.18 1.42
N ALA A 766 71.92 10.12 1.38
CA ALA A 766 72.17 8.69 1.68
C ALA A 766 72.10 8.09 3.11
N ASN A 767 71.32 6.99 3.17
CA ASN A 767 71.49 5.71 3.89
C ASN A 767 71.67 5.64 5.43
N GLY A 768 70.69 5.02 6.10
CA GLY A 768 70.88 3.67 6.65
C GLY A 768 71.05 3.45 8.18
N ILE A 769 70.22 2.54 8.70
CA ILE A 769 70.58 1.42 9.62
C ILE A 769 70.85 1.71 11.13
N THR A 770 69.86 1.27 11.95
CA THR A 770 69.88 0.63 13.29
C THR A 770 70.67 1.18 14.51
N ASP A 771 69.92 1.32 15.61
CA ASP A 771 70.17 0.81 16.97
C ASP A 771 71.40 1.24 17.83
N ALA A 772 71.09 2.18 18.75
CA ALA A 772 70.95 1.93 20.21
C ALA A 772 72.09 2.23 21.21
N VAL A 773 71.64 2.62 22.42
CA VAL A 773 72.34 2.75 23.74
C VAL A 773 73.41 3.90 23.82
N ARG A 774 73.61 4.67 24.91
CA ARG A 774 73.39 4.41 26.35
C ARG A 774 73.47 5.65 27.30
N GLU A 775 72.62 5.67 28.34
CA GLU A 775 72.73 6.36 29.67
C GLU A 775 72.74 7.93 29.75
N LYS A 776 72.26 8.60 30.84
CA LYS A 776 71.87 8.17 32.22
C LYS A 776 70.96 9.19 32.96
N SER A 777 70.09 8.69 33.86
CA SER A 777 69.61 9.24 35.17
C SER A 777 68.94 10.65 35.26
N THR A 778 67.95 10.96 36.12
CA THR A 778 67.39 10.35 37.38
C THR A 778 65.90 10.70 37.59
N ASP A 779 65.15 9.80 38.26
CA ASP A 779 64.06 9.99 39.27
C ASP A 779 62.74 10.75 38.91
N ASP A 780 61.54 10.43 39.42
CA ASP A 780 61.14 9.53 40.54
C ASP A 780 59.66 9.01 40.47
N THR A 781 59.40 7.77 40.97
CA THR A 781 58.14 7.13 41.50
C THR A 781 56.78 7.20 40.73
N ASP A 782 56.05 6.12 40.37
CA ASP A 782 55.39 4.98 41.12
C ASP A 782 54.03 5.34 41.81
N GLU A 783 52.99 4.48 41.94
CA GLU A 783 52.93 3.00 42.02
C GLU A 783 51.55 2.36 41.58
N HIS A 784 51.42 1.02 41.65
CA HIS A 784 50.33 0.14 41.15
C HIS A 784 49.23 -0.31 42.16
N ARG A 785 48.08 -0.81 41.65
CA ARG A 785 47.35 -2.11 41.95
C ARG A 785 45.90 -2.05 41.40
N SER A 786 45.17 -3.06 40.90
CA SER A 786 45.16 -4.55 40.87
C SER A 786 44.05 -5.22 41.70
N ARG A 787 43.15 -5.93 40.99
CA ARG A 787 42.33 -7.12 41.34
C ARG A 787 41.03 -7.06 42.19
N ASN A 788 40.02 -7.74 41.59
CA ASN A 788 39.07 -8.73 42.13
C ASN A 788 37.86 -8.37 43.05
N ASP A 789 36.70 -8.81 42.54
CA ASP A 789 35.72 -9.72 43.17
C ASP A 789 34.50 -9.26 44.01
N TYR A 790 33.37 -9.81 43.54
CA TYR A 790 32.20 -10.35 44.24
C TYR A 790 31.12 -9.49 44.94
N LEU A 791 29.89 -9.76 44.47
CA LEU A 791 28.63 -9.95 45.21
C LEU A 791 27.98 -8.78 45.99
N CYS A 792 26.90 -8.29 45.37
CA CYS A 792 25.51 -8.39 45.84
C CYS A 792 25.06 -7.66 47.13
N SER A 793 23.98 -6.88 46.94
CA SER A 793 22.83 -6.71 47.85
C SER A 793 23.07 -5.94 49.18
N SER A 794 22.17 -5.08 49.66
CA SER A 794 20.90 -4.54 49.12
C SER A 794 20.24 -3.59 50.15
N VAL A 795 19.19 -2.88 49.72
CA VAL A 795 18.09 -2.28 50.54
C VAL A 795 18.35 -0.96 51.28
N SER A 796 17.66 0.09 50.76
CA SER A 796 17.07 1.28 51.43
C SER A 796 17.96 2.19 52.32
N SER A 797 17.55 3.36 52.80
CA SER A 797 16.22 4.04 52.90
C SER A 797 16.47 5.55 53.12
N VAL A 798 15.79 6.46 52.39
CA VAL A 798 14.61 7.24 52.85
C VAL A 798 14.94 8.71 53.21
N ASP A 799 13.99 9.61 52.91
CA ASP A 799 13.79 10.98 53.43
C ASP A 799 14.83 12.08 53.11
N ASN A 800 14.46 13.37 53.02
CA ASN A 800 13.21 14.06 52.64
C ASN A 800 13.55 15.57 52.47
N SER A 801 12.53 16.43 52.32
CA SER A 801 12.57 17.91 52.44
C SER A 801 13.22 18.69 51.27
N SER A 802 12.86 19.95 50.94
CA SER A 802 11.56 20.63 50.82
C SER A 802 11.79 22.10 50.46
N SER A 803 11.27 22.59 49.32
CA SER A 803 10.66 23.93 49.13
C SER A 803 11.48 25.22 49.39
N PRO A 804 11.01 26.43 49.00
CA PRO A 804 10.26 26.83 47.78
C PRO A 804 10.72 28.20 47.18
N ALA A 805 9.93 28.72 46.23
CA ALA A 805 9.77 30.14 45.84
C ALA A 805 10.89 30.79 44.98
N ALA A 806 10.66 31.87 44.21
CA ALA A 806 9.51 32.49 43.50
C ALA A 806 10.01 33.85 42.93
N ASP A 807 9.14 34.57 42.18
CA ASP A 807 9.31 35.90 41.54
C ASP A 807 9.95 35.90 40.14
N GLY A 808 9.44 36.61 39.12
CA GLY A 808 8.21 37.43 39.02
C GLY A 808 8.40 38.72 38.20
N ILE A 809 7.33 39.23 37.56
CA ILE A 809 7.12 40.63 37.09
C ILE A 809 7.91 41.04 35.80
N THR A 810 7.37 41.70 34.74
CA THR A 810 5.98 42.07 34.32
C THR A 810 5.90 42.47 32.81
N ASP A 811 4.79 42.08 32.16
CA ASP A 811 3.79 42.91 31.43
C ASP A 811 4.15 43.97 30.34
N ALA A 812 3.44 43.92 29.20
CA ALA A 812 2.94 45.10 28.44
C ALA A 812 1.90 44.74 27.34
N THR A 813 0.63 44.70 27.75
CA THR A 813 -0.65 44.78 26.98
C THR A 813 -0.74 45.42 25.56
N ARG A 814 -1.75 44.98 24.77
CA ARG A 814 -2.72 45.88 24.07
C ARG A 814 -4.05 45.17 23.69
N GLU A 815 -5.19 45.81 23.98
CA GLU A 815 -6.56 45.36 23.63
C GLU A 815 -7.20 46.13 22.43
N LYS A 816 -8.42 45.68 22.04
CA LYS A 816 -9.52 46.40 21.32
C LYS A 816 -9.36 46.57 19.79
N SER A 817 -10.42 46.62 18.98
CA SER A 817 -11.88 46.80 19.22
C SER A 817 -12.79 46.04 18.22
N THR A 818 -14.11 46.11 18.45
CA THR A 818 -15.21 45.59 17.62
C THR A 818 -15.72 46.56 16.54
N ASP A 819 -16.70 46.07 15.76
CA ASP A 819 -17.73 46.75 14.95
C ASP A 819 -17.38 47.30 13.56
N ASP A 820 -18.12 46.79 12.55
CA ASP A 820 -19.19 47.58 11.91
C ASP A 820 -20.33 46.65 11.42
N THR A 821 -21.57 47.12 11.53
CA THR A 821 -22.82 46.47 11.05
C THR A 821 -23.10 46.85 9.59
N ASP A 822 -23.96 46.20 8.79
CA ASP A 822 -25.44 46.16 8.76
C ASP A 822 -25.82 45.52 7.37
N GLU A 823 -27.04 45.16 6.95
CA GLU A 823 -28.40 45.54 7.36
C GLU A 823 -29.46 44.49 6.89
N HIS A 824 -30.57 44.39 7.64
CA HIS A 824 -31.98 44.26 7.19
C HIS A 824 -32.58 43.13 6.29
N ARG A 825 -33.61 42.45 6.88
CA ARG A 825 -35.03 42.25 6.37
C ARG A 825 -35.25 41.39 5.11
N SER A 826 -36.43 40.85 4.77
CA SER A 826 -37.74 40.61 5.41
C SER A 826 -38.55 39.58 4.59
N ARG A 827 -39.65 39.05 5.16
CA ARG A 827 -40.81 38.37 4.54
C ARG A 827 -41.02 38.55 3.02
N ASN A 828 -41.37 37.46 2.34
CA ASN A 828 -42.68 37.21 1.68
C ASN A 828 -42.64 35.77 1.10
N ASP A 829 -43.57 34.87 1.43
CA ASP A 829 -44.92 34.76 0.83
C ASP A 829 -44.93 34.91 -0.70
N TYR A 830 -45.13 33.81 -1.44
CA TYR A 830 -46.11 33.81 -2.53
C TYR A 830 -46.68 32.40 -2.80
N LEU A 831 -47.99 32.32 -2.60
CA LEU A 831 -48.90 31.26 -3.02
C LEU A 831 -49.00 31.15 -4.56
N CYS A 832 -49.63 30.04 -4.98
CA CYS A 832 -50.42 29.93 -6.21
C CYS A 832 -49.64 29.93 -7.55
N SER A 833 -49.59 28.78 -8.24
CA SER A 833 -50.64 28.25 -9.13
C SER A 833 -50.51 28.79 -10.57
N SER A 834 -50.06 27.96 -11.51
CA SER A 834 -50.97 27.28 -12.45
C SER A 834 -51.13 28.03 -13.78
N VAL A 835 -51.97 27.50 -14.68
CA VAL A 835 -52.28 28.00 -16.04
C VAL A 835 -51.14 27.66 -17.03
N SER A 836 -51.13 26.43 -17.56
CA SER A 836 -51.83 25.96 -18.79
C SER A 836 -50.90 26.12 -20.01
N SER A 837 -51.08 25.46 -21.16
CA SER A 837 -52.11 24.57 -21.72
C SER A 837 -51.38 23.78 -22.84
N VAL A 838 -51.85 22.66 -23.39
CA VAL A 838 -53.02 22.51 -24.27
C VAL A 838 -53.28 21.01 -24.46
N ASP A 839 -54.51 20.62 -24.13
CA ASP A 839 -55.43 19.69 -24.81
C ASP A 839 -55.04 18.30 -25.34
N ASN A 840 -56.03 17.42 -25.12
CA ASN A 840 -56.48 16.28 -25.92
C ASN A 840 -55.59 15.03 -26.03
N SER A 841 -55.94 13.86 -25.49
CA SER A 841 -57.20 13.08 -25.35
C SER A 841 -57.33 11.94 -26.37
N SER A 842 -57.63 10.74 -25.84
CA SER A 842 -58.19 9.53 -26.49
C SER A 842 -57.49 8.92 -27.73
N SER A 843 -56.98 7.70 -27.54
CA SER A 843 -57.41 6.39 -28.12
C SER A 843 -57.97 6.29 -29.57
N PRO A 844 -58.00 5.10 -30.24
CA PRO A 844 -57.35 3.80 -30.00
C PRO A 844 -56.60 3.27 -31.27
N ALA A 845 -56.42 1.95 -31.44
CA ALA A 845 -55.63 1.31 -32.52
C ALA A 845 -56.38 1.03 -33.85
N ALA A 846 -55.65 1.11 -34.98
CA ALA A 846 -55.94 0.68 -36.39
C ALA A 846 -54.73 1.08 -37.30
N ASP A 847 -54.38 0.52 -38.48
CA ASP A 847 -54.57 -0.80 -39.13
C ASP A 847 -53.55 -1.00 -40.31
N GLY A 848 -53.49 -2.17 -40.96
CA GLY A 848 -52.76 -2.46 -42.22
C GLY A 848 -51.30 -2.96 -42.06
N ILE A 849 -50.80 -4.10 -42.58
CA ILE A 849 -50.90 -4.75 -43.93
C ILE A 849 -50.25 -3.83 -45.01
N THR A 850 -49.26 -4.16 -45.85
CA THR A 850 -48.63 -5.37 -46.47
C THR A 850 -47.08 -5.33 -46.35
N ASP A 851 -46.24 -6.36 -46.46
CA ASP A 851 -46.13 -7.60 -47.28
C ASP A 851 -45.54 -7.46 -48.70
N ALA A 852 -44.58 -8.36 -49.02
CA ALA A 852 -43.95 -8.77 -50.29
C ALA A 852 -43.29 -7.70 -51.22
N THR A 853 -42.07 -7.86 -51.76
CA THR A 853 -41.66 -8.80 -52.84
C THR A 853 -40.19 -8.50 -53.28
N ARG A 854 -39.40 -9.31 -54.03
CA ARG A 854 -39.39 -10.75 -54.40
C ARG A 854 -38.15 -11.12 -55.28
N GLU A 855 -37.56 -12.30 -55.05
CA GLU A 855 -36.73 -13.22 -55.89
C GLU A 855 -35.58 -12.78 -56.81
N LYS A 856 -34.42 -13.46 -56.60
CA LYS A 856 -33.69 -14.42 -57.49
C LYS A 856 -32.42 -14.94 -56.76
N SER A 857 -31.71 -16.04 -57.07
CA SER A 857 -31.89 -17.34 -57.79
C SER A 857 -30.48 -18.02 -57.85
N THR A 858 -30.21 -19.32 -57.81
CA THR A 858 -30.94 -20.63 -57.84
C THR A 858 -30.63 -21.46 -56.57
N ASP A 859 -31.38 -22.49 -56.16
CA ASP A 859 -31.67 -23.85 -56.69
C ASP A 859 -30.46 -24.81 -56.85
N ASP A 860 -30.57 -25.90 -56.08
CA ASP A 860 -30.42 -27.32 -56.42
C ASP A 860 -29.09 -28.10 -56.52
N THR A 861 -29.30 -29.35 -56.07
CA THR A 861 -28.50 -30.52 -55.75
C THR A 861 -27.81 -31.26 -56.91
N ASP A 862 -26.85 -32.10 -56.51
CA ASP A 862 -26.39 -33.34 -57.16
C ASP A 862 -25.87 -33.31 -58.61
N GLU A 863 -24.55 -33.51 -58.79
CA GLU A 863 -24.10 -34.59 -59.67
C GLU A 863 -22.68 -35.15 -59.37
N HIS A 864 -22.68 -36.48 -59.15
CA HIS A 864 -21.66 -37.51 -59.39
C HIS A 864 -20.19 -37.23 -59.85
N ARG A 865 -19.30 -38.04 -59.25
CA ARG A 865 -18.03 -38.64 -59.79
C ARG A 865 -16.83 -37.66 -59.92
N SER A 866 -15.56 -38.05 -59.71
CA SER A 866 -14.91 -39.36 -59.56
C SER A 866 -13.59 -39.28 -58.78
N ARG A 867 -13.31 -40.29 -57.94
CA ARG A 867 -12.00 -40.90 -57.58
C ARG A 867 -10.70 -40.07 -57.70
N ASN A 868 -9.91 -40.05 -56.63
CA ASN A 868 -8.93 -41.15 -56.45
C ASN A 868 -8.45 -41.29 -55.00
N ASP A 869 -8.29 -42.54 -54.57
CA ASP A 869 -7.79 -42.93 -53.25
C ASP A 869 -6.26 -42.79 -53.14
N TYR A 870 -5.77 -42.63 -51.91
CA TYR A 870 -4.79 -43.57 -51.34
C TYR A 870 -4.93 -43.61 -49.81
N LEU A 871 -5.37 -44.76 -49.30
CA LEU A 871 -5.50 -45.10 -47.88
C LEU A 871 -4.96 -46.52 -47.66
N CYS A 872 -4.05 -46.69 -46.70
CA CYS A 872 -3.61 -47.98 -46.14
C CYS A 872 -2.85 -47.67 -44.83
N SER A 873 -3.44 -47.68 -43.64
CA SER A 873 -4.07 -48.77 -42.86
C SER A 873 -3.08 -49.63 -42.06
N SER A 874 -3.18 -49.43 -40.74
CA SER A 874 -2.74 -50.21 -39.56
C SER A 874 -2.57 -51.74 -39.66
N VAL A 875 -1.84 -52.33 -38.69
CA VAL A 875 -2.31 -53.43 -37.80
C VAL A 875 -1.30 -53.82 -36.66
N SER A 876 -1.82 -53.83 -35.41
CA SER A 876 -1.50 -54.55 -34.14
C SER A 876 -0.10 -55.09 -33.69
N SER A 877 0.32 -54.64 -32.48
CA SER A 877 0.79 -55.38 -31.26
C SER A 877 1.75 -56.61 -31.26
N VAL A 878 2.74 -56.64 -30.33
CA VAL A 878 2.84 -57.53 -29.13
C VAL A 878 4.19 -57.39 -28.35
N ASP A 879 4.08 -57.20 -27.02
CA ASP A 879 4.90 -57.50 -25.82
C ASP A 879 6.47 -57.58 -25.72
N ASN A 880 6.94 -56.98 -24.59
CA ASN A 880 8.00 -57.40 -23.63
C ASN A 880 9.47 -57.68 -24.05
N SER A 881 10.43 -56.91 -23.50
CA SER A 881 11.08 -57.18 -22.20
C SER A 881 12.45 -56.49 -21.94
N SER A 882 12.77 -56.27 -20.65
CA SER A 882 14.11 -56.14 -20.01
C SER A 882 15.07 -54.95 -20.26
N PHE A 883 15.35 -54.23 -19.16
CA PHE A 883 16.62 -53.56 -18.78
C PHE A 883 17.77 -54.59 -18.60
N PRO A 884 19.08 -54.24 -18.70
CA PRO A 884 19.79 -53.42 -17.68
C PRO A 884 20.97 -52.54 -18.16
N ALA A 885 21.60 -51.84 -17.20
CA ALA A 885 22.91 -51.14 -17.30
C ALA A 885 24.02 -52.02 -16.62
N PRO A 886 25.23 -51.53 -16.24
CA PRO A 886 26.11 -50.46 -16.73
C PRO A 886 27.54 -51.03 -17.06
N ASP A 887 28.61 -50.28 -16.75
CA ASP A 887 30.06 -50.63 -16.81
C ASP A 887 30.70 -50.75 -18.22
N GLY A 888 32.00 -50.50 -18.44
CA GLY A 888 33.06 -50.02 -17.55
C GLY A 888 34.42 -49.96 -18.27
N ILE A 889 35.35 -49.17 -17.71
CA ILE A 889 36.81 -49.07 -17.93
C ILE A 889 37.46 -50.09 -18.90
N THR A 890 38.25 -49.62 -19.88
CA THR A 890 39.59 -50.20 -20.14
C THR A 890 40.55 -49.22 -20.82
N ASP A 891 41.81 -49.35 -20.44
CA ASP A 891 42.99 -48.59 -20.91
C ASP A 891 43.77 -49.42 -21.96
N ALA A 892 44.80 -48.81 -22.53
CA ALA A 892 46.05 -49.40 -23.02
C ALA A 892 46.33 -49.47 -24.54
N THR A 893 47.59 -49.10 -24.82
CA THR A 893 48.45 -49.44 -25.98
C THR A 893 48.08 -48.83 -27.35
N ARG A 894 48.89 -47.93 -27.94
CA ARG A 894 50.34 -47.96 -28.29
C ARG A 894 50.61 -48.70 -29.60
N GLU A 895 50.93 -47.94 -30.63
CA GLU A 895 51.84 -48.39 -31.70
C GLU A 895 52.80 -47.26 -32.11
N LYS A 896 54.01 -47.65 -32.52
CA LYS A 896 55.14 -46.80 -32.94
C LYS A 896 55.54 -47.18 -34.36
N SER A 897 55.89 -46.20 -35.18
CA SER A 897 56.80 -46.32 -36.34
C SER A 897 57.21 -44.91 -36.77
N THR A 898 58.44 -44.43 -36.52
CA THR A 898 59.69 -44.61 -37.32
C THR A 898 59.62 -43.99 -38.72
N ASP A 899 60.62 -43.29 -39.25
CA ASP A 899 61.83 -42.61 -38.70
C ASP A 899 62.45 -41.72 -39.82
N ASP A 900 63.66 -41.20 -39.59
CA ASP A 900 64.72 -40.88 -40.59
C ASP A 900 64.82 -39.49 -41.28
N THR A 901 65.83 -38.72 -40.82
CA THR A 901 66.93 -38.04 -41.61
C THR A 901 66.63 -36.89 -42.61
N ASP A 902 67.51 -35.90 -42.87
CA ASP A 902 68.73 -35.42 -42.17
C ASP A 902 69.13 -33.96 -42.55
N GLU A 903 70.00 -33.38 -41.72
CA GLU A 903 71.05 -32.35 -41.96
C GLU A 903 70.86 -31.02 -42.78
N HIS A 904 71.15 -29.92 -42.04
CA HIS A 904 72.20 -28.90 -42.31
C HIS A 904 71.91 -27.46 -42.85
N ARG A 905 72.31 -26.50 -41.98
CA ARG A 905 73.06 -25.22 -42.21
C ARG A 905 72.36 -23.90 -42.65
N SER A 906 72.32 -23.00 -41.66
CA SER A 906 72.77 -21.59 -41.65
C SER A 906 72.15 -20.53 -42.60
N GLY A 907 71.70 -19.42 -42.00
CA GLY A 907 71.55 -18.12 -42.67
C GLY A 907 70.53 -17.21 -41.98
N ASN A 908 70.92 -15.98 -41.65
CA ASN A 908 70.00 -14.93 -41.19
C ASN A 908 68.92 -14.65 -42.24
N GLU A 909 67.68 -14.35 -41.82
CA GLU A 909 67.09 -13.01 -42.01
C GLU A 909 65.73 -12.83 -41.31
N HIS A 910 65.45 -11.59 -40.90
CA HIS A 910 64.19 -11.03 -40.42
C HIS A 910 63.45 -11.67 -39.23
N LEU A 911 63.77 -11.17 -38.02
CA LEU A 911 62.73 -10.86 -37.03
C LEU A 911 61.77 -9.81 -37.63
N CYS A 912 60.47 -10.11 -37.62
CA CYS A 912 59.43 -9.09 -37.56
C CYS A 912 58.58 -9.39 -36.32
N SER A 913 58.75 -8.58 -35.28
CA SER A 913 58.08 -8.77 -33.99
C SER A 913 56.60 -8.43 -34.09
N SER A 914 55.74 -9.39 -33.72
CA SER A 914 54.32 -9.16 -33.49
C SER A 914 54.12 -8.17 -32.34
N VAL A 915 53.75 -6.93 -32.64
CA VAL A 915 53.33 -5.95 -31.64
C VAL A 915 51.83 -6.13 -31.38
N SER A 916 51.48 -6.31 -30.11
CA SER A 916 50.11 -6.47 -29.62
C SER A 916 49.23 -5.26 -29.91
N SER A 917 48.07 -5.47 -30.54
CA SER A 917 47.02 -4.45 -30.68
C SER A 917 46.35 -4.18 -29.34
N VAL A 918 46.37 -2.92 -28.89
CA VAL A 918 45.68 -2.46 -27.68
C VAL A 918 44.19 -2.24 -27.97
N ASP A 919 43.32 -2.85 -27.16
CA ASP A 919 41.86 -2.69 -27.26
C ASP A 919 41.46 -1.24 -26.96
N LYS A 920 40.86 -0.57 -27.95
CA LYS A 920 40.25 0.77 -27.80
C LYS A 920 38.75 0.62 -27.62
N ASN A 921 38.20 1.22 -26.56
CA ASN A 921 36.74 1.31 -26.38
C ASN A 921 36.12 2.05 -27.60
N PRO A 922 35.18 1.44 -28.34
CA PRO A 922 34.60 2.03 -29.55
C PRO A 922 33.70 3.24 -29.27
N PHE A 923 33.23 3.43 -28.04
CA PHE A 923 32.47 4.61 -27.62
C PHE A 923 33.00 5.11 -26.27
N PRO A 924 34.01 6.01 -26.26
CA PRO A 924 34.57 6.53 -25.02
C PRO A 924 33.52 7.32 -24.24
N PRO A 925 33.53 7.25 -22.90
CA PRO A 925 32.69 8.12 -22.08
C PRO A 925 33.13 9.57 -22.27
N ASP A 926 32.22 10.46 -21.96
CA ASP A 926 32.43 11.89 -21.96
C ASP A 926 33.56 12.29 -21.00
N ALA A 927 34.42 13.23 -21.43
CA ALA A 927 35.63 13.59 -20.73
C ALA A 927 35.36 14.27 -19.38
N ASP A 928 34.34 15.11 -19.28
CA ASP A 928 34.05 15.89 -18.06
C ASP A 928 32.78 15.43 -17.31
N GLY A 929 31.90 14.69 -17.99
CA GLY A 929 30.67 14.14 -17.41
C GLY A 929 29.48 15.09 -17.45
N ILE A 930 29.56 16.16 -18.26
CA ILE A 930 28.51 17.14 -18.53
C ILE A 930 28.05 16.92 -19.96
N VAL A 931 26.85 16.36 -20.17
CA VAL A 931 26.32 16.11 -21.52
C VAL A 931 25.19 17.11 -21.83
N PRO A 932 25.41 18.10 -22.72
CA PRO A 932 24.38 19.08 -23.06
C PRO A 932 23.14 18.45 -23.70
N ILE A 933 21.96 18.98 -23.35
CA ILE A 933 20.69 18.72 -24.02
C ILE A 933 20.15 20.05 -24.54
N THR A 934 20.37 20.33 -25.82
CA THR A 934 19.92 21.57 -26.45
C THR A 934 18.96 21.32 -27.61
N ASP A 935 17.99 22.21 -27.77
CA ASP A 935 16.97 22.14 -28.83
C ASP A 935 17.48 22.53 -30.23
N ALA A 936 18.70 23.04 -30.31
CA ALA A 936 19.49 23.22 -31.53
C ALA A 936 20.93 22.73 -31.32
N ASN A 937 21.65 22.44 -32.41
CA ASN A 937 23.03 22.00 -32.36
C ASN A 937 23.96 23.18 -32.01
N TRP A 938 24.41 23.24 -30.75
CA TRP A 938 25.31 24.28 -30.23
C TRP A 938 26.68 23.75 -29.80
N PHE A 939 26.78 22.45 -29.54
CA PHE A 939 27.95 21.78 -28.98
C PHE A 939 28.14 20.44 -29.70
N ASP A 940 29.37 20.10 -30.06
CA ASP A 940 29.65 18.88 -30.83
C ASP A 940 29.42 17.61 -29.97
N ASP A 941 29.64 17.71 -28.67
CA ASP A 941 29.45 16.69 -27.62
C ASP A 941 28.01 16.59 -27.06
N ASP A 942 27.03 17.27 -27.66
CA ASP A 942 25.65 17.20 -27.17
C ASP A 942 25.04 15.79 -27.27
N ALA A 943 24.06 15.50 -26.39
CA ALA A 943 23.44 14.19 -26.27
C ALA A 943 22.92 13.63 -27.61
N SER A 944 22.47 14.48 -28.54
CA SER A 944 21.89 14.03 -29.81
C SER A 944 23.00 13.56 -30.77
N ASN A 945 24.09 14.32 -30.85
CA ASN A 945 25.27 13.96 -31.62
C ASN A 945 25.93 12.70 -31.04
N ARG A 946 26.01 12.60 -29.71
CA ARG A 946 26.55 11.43 -29.00
C ARG A 946 25.67 10.18 -29.16
N ILE A 947 24.34 10.29 -29.30
CA ILE A 947 23.48 9.16 -29.71
C ILE A 947 23.82 8.68 -31.13
N ARG A 948 24.04 9.60 -32.10
CA ARG A 948 24.48 9.24 -33.45
C ARG A 948 25.83 8.50 -33.43
N GLU A 949 26.79 8.97 -32.64
CA GLU A 949 28.08 8.29 -32.43
C GLU A 949 27.93 6.91 -31.78
N PHE A 950 27.02 6.77 -30.82
CA PHE A 950 26.71 5.48 -30.19
C PHE A 950 26.14 4.47 -31.20
N LEU A 951 25.17 4.89 -32.04
CA LEU A 951 24.61 4.05 -33.09
C LEU A 951 25.70 3.64 -34.12
N LEU A 952 26.58 4.57 -34.46
CA LEU A 952 27.74 4.34 -35.33
C LEU A 952 28.72 3.33 -34.72
N ALA A 953 29.00 3.41 -33.42
CA ALA A 953 29.91 2.51 -32.71
C ALA A 953 29.36 1.08 -32.58
N VAL A 954 28.04 0.91 -32.46
CA VAL A 954 27.39 -0.40 -32.27
C VAL A 954 27.06 -1.09 -33.60
N TRP A 955 26.45 -0.38 -34.55
CA TRP A 955 25.93 -0.96 -35.80
C TRP A 955 26.70 -0.57 -37.08
N GLY A 956 27.64 0.37 -36.99
CA GLY A 956 28.53 0.77 -38.08
C GLY A 956 28.01 1.91 -38.97
N THR A 957 28.85 2.34 -39.91
CA THR A 957 28.56 3.44 -40.84
C THR A 957 27.44 3.13 -41.84
N GLU A 958 27.38 1.88 -42.31
CA GLU A 958 26.53 1.47 -43.44
C GLU A 958 25.04 1.56 -43.13
N THR A 959 24.63 1.27 -41.88
CA THR A 959 23.23 1.27 -41.43
C THR A 959 22.84 2.54 -40.65
N LEU A 960 23.76 3.47 -40.42
CA LEU A 960 23.56 4.61 -39.50
C LEU A 960 22.31 5.45 -39.82
N ASN A 961 22.08 5.80 -41.08
CA ASN A 961 20.94 6.62 -41.47
C ASN A 961 19.60 5.90 -41.27
N GLU A 962 19.58 4.58 -41.48
CA GLU A 962 18.40 3.74 -41.31
C GLU A 962 18.12 3.53 -39.81
N ASN A 963 19.15 3.28 -39.01
CA ASN A 963 19.03 3.17 -37.55
C ASN A 963 18.56 4.48 -36.91
N MET A 964 19.06 5.63 -37.38
CA MET A 964 18.60 6.96 -36.94
C MET A 964 17.13 7.18 -37.28
N ALA A 965 16.71 6.86 -38.51
CA ALA A 965 15.31 6.98 -38.94
C ALA A 965 14.38 6.07 -38.13
N TRP A 966 14.74 4.79 -37.97
CA TRP A 966 13.96 3.82 -37.20
C TRP A 966 13.84 4.19 -35.72
N LEU A 967 14.92 4.69 -35.12
CA LEU A 967 14.90 5.20 -33.74
C LEU A 967 13.99 6.43 -33.62
N ALA A 968 14.07 7.37 -34.55
CA ALA A 968 13.22 8.55 -34.57
C ALA A 968 11.73 8.22 -34.72
N GLU A 969 11.37 7.32 -35.65
CA GLU A 969 10.01 6.79 -35.80
C GLU A 969 9.46 6.23 -34.49
N SER A 970 10.29 5.47 -33.75
CA SER A 970 9.93 4.85 -32.47
C SER A 970 9.64 5.85 -31.35
N LEU A 971 10.06 7.11 -31.50
CA LEU A 971 9.87 8.21 -30.54
C LEU A 971 8.75 9.18 -30.95
N GLY A 972 7.99 8.86 -32.00
CA GLY A 972 6.87 9.66 -32.49
C GLY A 972 7.33 10.98 -33.13
N PRO A 973 7.78 10.98 -34.40
CA PRO A 973 8.19 12.18 -35.12
C PRO A 973 7.00 13.11 -35.39
N LYS A 974 7.21 14.43 -35.40
CA LYS A 974 6.17 15.37 -35.86
C LYS A 974 6.27 15.56 -37.37
N SER A 975 5.16 16.02 -37.97
CA SER A 975 5.10 16.30 -39.40
C SER A 975 6.20 17.27 -39.85
N GLY A 976 7.11 16.77 -40.69
CA GLY A 976 8.25 17.51 -41.24
C GLY A 976 9.52 17.54 -40.39
N GLU A 977 9.58 16.83 -39.25
CA GLU A 977 10.84 16.65 -38.50
C GLU A 977 11.74 15.62 -39.17
N THR A 978 13.05 15.90 -39.23
CA THR A 978 14.09 14.93 -39.56
C THR A 978 14.36 13.97 -38.37
N PRO A 979 15.06 12.84 -38.59
CA PRO A 979 15.41 11.93 -37.50
C PRO A 979 16.20 12.58 -36.36
N ASP A 980 17.20 13.42 -36.71
CA ASP A 980 17.99 14.19 -35.74
C ASP A 980 17.13 15.16 -34.92
N GLU A 981 16.21 15.89 -35.57
CA GLU A 981 15.29 16.81 -34.88
C GLU A 981 14.34 16.08 -33.93
N THR A 982 13.88 14.89 -34.31
CA THR A 982 13.01 14.04 -33.48
C THR A 982 13.74 13.53 -32.23
N ILE A 983 14.96 12.99 -32.38
CA ILE A 983 15.77 12.51 -31.25
C ILE A 983 16.15 13.67 -30.32
N ARG A 984 16.59 14.80 -30.88
CA ARG A 984 16.92 16.03 -30.13
C ARG A 984 15.71 16.58 -29.36
N ARG A 985 14.53 16.56 -29.97
CA ARG A 985 13.26 16.92 -29.30
C ARG A 985 12.93 15.94 -28.17
N TYR A 986 13.09 14.64 -28.37
CA TYR A 986 12.83 13.64 -27.33
C TYR A 986 13.71 13.90 -26.09
N LEU A 987 15.02 14.08 -26.31
CA LEU A 987 15.99 14.37 -25.24
C LEU A 987 15.63 15.64 -24.45
N SER A 988 15.28 16.74 -25.14
CA SER A 988 14.98 18.04 -24.52
C SER A 988 13.58 18.16 -23.89
N ALA A 989 12.59 17.37 -24.33
CA ALA A 989 11.19 17.53 -23.91
C ALA A 989 10.62 16.38 -23.06
N SER A 990 11.12 15.15 -23.25
CA SER A 990 10.53 13.91 -22.71
C SER A 990 11.50 13.11 -21.84
N PHE A 991 12.74 12.87 -22.30
CA PHE A 991 13.69 11.94 -21.66
C PHE A 991 13.77 12.07 -20.13
N PHE A 992 13.93 13.29 -19.61
CA PHE A 992 14.08 13.48 -18.16
C PHE A 992 12.82 13.10 -17.36
N LYS A 993 11.61 13.17 -17.96
CA LYS A 993 10.36 12.72 -17.33
C LYS A 993 10.28 11.20 -17.26
N ASP A 994 10.64 10.53 -18.36
CA ASP A 994 10.67 9.07 -18.45
C ASP A 994 11.72 8.49 -17.48
N HIS A 995 12.86 9.18 -17.38
CA HIS A 995 13.93 8.91 -16.41
C HIS A 995 13.46 9.11 -14.95
N LEU A 996 12.78 10.22 -14.64
CA LEU A 996 12.19 10.43 -13.31
C LEU A 996 11.16 9.36 -12.94
N GLN A 997 10.37 8.87 -13.90
CA GLN A 997 9.44 7.76 -13.67
C GLN A 997 10.19 6.45 -13.41
N THR A 998 11.17 6.10 -14.26
CA THR A 998 11.98 4.88 -14.18
C THR A 998 12.70 4.76 -12.84
N TYR A 999 13.32 5.84 -12.37
CA TYR A 999 14.05 5.88 -11.10
C TYR A 999 13.19 6.38 -9.92
N LYS A 1000 11.85 6.28 -9.99
CA LYS A 1000 10.91 6.59 -8.89
C LYS A 1000 11.12 7.94 -8.20
N ARG A 1001 11.43 8.99 -8.98
CA ARG A 1001 11.82 10.33 -8.53
C ARG A 1001 13.06 10.34 -7.62
N ARG A 1002 14.02 9.48 -7.93
CA ARG A 1002 15.42 9.48 -7.43
C ARG A 1002 16.37 9.37 -8.63
N PRO A 1003 16.39 10.37 -9.53
CA PRO A 1003 17.12 10.29 -10.80
C PRO A 1003 18.64 10.13 -10.58
N ILE A 1004 19.29 9.32 -11.42
CA ILE A 1004 20.76 9.16 -11.41
C ILE A 1004 21.48 10.15 -12.33
N TYR A 1005 20.92 10.43 -13.51
CA TYR A 1005 21.32 11.53 -14.38
C TYR A 1005 20.51 12.75 -13.94
N TRP A 1006 21.18 13.81 -13.53
CA TRP A 1006 20.58 15.04 -13.01
C TRP A 1006 20.55 16.10 -14.11
N CYS A 1007 19.37 16.65 -14.39
CA CYS A 1007 19.21 17.68 -15.39
C CYS A 1007 19.39 19.06 -14.76
N PHE A 1008 20.53 19.68 -15.02
CA PHE A 1008 20.74 21.11 -14.78
C PHE A 1008 20.03 21.89 -15.89
N SER A 1009 19.27 22.93 -15.53
CA SER A 1009 18.41 23.64 -16.48
C SER A 1009 18.36 25.14 -16.18
N SER A 1010 18.46 25.97 -17.22
CA SER A 1010 18.39 27.43 -17.09
C SER A 1010 17.01 27.98 -16.77
N GLY A 1011 15.97 27.15 -16.88
CA GLY A 1011 14.59 27.53 -16.59
C GLY A 1011 13.62 27.31 -17.75
N LYS A 1012 12.65 28.23 -17.91
CA LYS A 1012 11.45 28.02 -18.73
C LYS A 1012 11.71 28.14 -20.23
N GLN A 1013 12.72 28.89 -20.66
CA GLN A 1013 13.12 28.99 -22.07
C GLN A 1013 14.09 27.85 -22.48
N LYS A 1014 14.57 27.05 -21.53
CA LYS A 1014 15.56 25.97 -21.75
C LYS A 1014 16.74 26.48 -22.59
N ALA A 1015 17.25 27.65 -22.24
CA ALA A 1015 18.38 28.27 -22.93
C ALA A 1015 19.66 27.43 -22.83
N PHE A 1016 19.84 26.73 -21.71
CA PHE A 1016 20.83 25.69 -21.51
C PHE A 1016 20.24 24.59 -20.63
N GLU A 1017 20.42 23.33 -21.03
CA GLU A 1017 20.22 22.18 -20.16
C GLU A 1017 21.38 21.20 -20.36
N ALA A 1018 21.76 20.49 -19.30
CA ALA A 1018 22.77 19.45 -19.35
C ALA A 1018 22.49 18.34 -18.33
N LEU A 1019 22.81 17.10 -18.70
CA LEU A 1019 22.85 15.99 -17.77
C LEU A 1019 24.20 15.92 -17.09
N VAL A 1020 24.19 15.65 -15.79
CA VAL A 1020 25.37 15.23 -15.02
C VAL A 1020 25.03 13.93 -14.31
N TYR A 1021 25.92 12.94 -14.36
CA TYR A 1021 25.72 11.70 -13.60
C TYR A 1021 26.09 11.92 -12.12
N LEU A 1022 25.16 11.61 -11.21
CA LEU A 1022 25.30 11.69 -9.75
C LEU A 1022 26.69 11.26 -9.24
N HIS A 1023 27.20 10.12 -9.72
CA HIS A 1023 28.46 9.55 -9.22
C HIS A 1023 29.71 10.20 -9.83
N ARG A 1024 29.57 11.00 -10.91
CA ARG A 1024 30.64 11.80 -11.52
C ARG A 1024 30.55 13.29 -11.19
N TYR A 1025 29.52 13.73 -10.45
CA TYR A 1025 29.51 15.10 -9.92
C TYR A 1025 30.63 15.27 -8.90
N HIS A 1026 31.35 16.39 -8.98
CA HIS A 1026 32.33 16.84 -7.99
C HIS A 1026 32.27 18.37 -7.83
N GLU A 1027 32.94 18.92 -6.81
CA GLU A 1027 32.90 20.35 -6.48
C GLU A 1027 33.27 21.31 -7.64
N GLY A 1028 34.02 20.81 -8.63
CA GLY A 1028 34.44 21.58 -9.81
C GLY A 1028 33.44 21.54 -10.98
N THR A 1029 32.44 20.66 -10.97
CA THR A 1029 31.52 20.44 -12.10
C THR A 1029 30.75 21.70 -12.47
N LEU A 1030 30.27 22.48 -11.48
CA LEU A 1030 29.52 23.73 -11.76
C LEU A 1030 30.41 24.83 -12.36
N ALA A 1031 31.65 24.96 -11.86
CA ALA A 1031 32.61 25.91 -12.41
C ALA A 1031 32.98 25.57 -13.87
N ARG A 1032 33.12 24.28 -14.18
CA ARG A 1032 33.36 23.79 -15.54
C ARG A 1032 32.16 24.02 -16.46
N MET A 1033 30.96 23.62 -16.03
CA MET A 1033 29.69 23.87 -16.73
C MET A 1033 29.55 25.35 -17.14
N ARG A 1034 29.93 26.24 -16.23
CA ARG A 1034 29.91 27.68 -16.46
C ARG A 1034 30.91 28.11 -17.54
N MET A 1035 32.17 27.73 -17.39
CA MET A 1035 33.28 28.22 -18.23
C MET A 1035 33.33 27.58 -19.63
N GLU A 1036 33.00 26.30 -19.74
CA GLU A 1036 33.14 25.54 -21.01
C GLU A 1036 31.84 25.52 -21.82
N TYR A 1037 30.66 25.63 -21.18
CA TYR A 1037 29.36 25.58 -21.86
C TYR A 1037 28.58 26.90 -21.80
N VAL A 1038 28.23 27.40 -20.62
CA VAL A 1038 27.30 28.54 -20.46
C VAL A 1038 27.86 29.84 -21.04
N VAL A 1039 29.10 30.22 -20.68
CA VAL A 1039 29.72 31.46 -21.16
C VAL A 1039 29.96 31.43 -22.68
N PRO A 1040 30.53 30.37 -23.28
CA PRO A 1040 30.64 30.25 -24.74
C PRO A 1040 29.29 30.26 -25.46
N LEU A 1041 28.24 29.65 -24.88
CA LEU A 1041 26.90 29.64 -25.47
C LEU A 1041 26.28 31.04 -25.52
N GLN A 1042 26.48 31.89 -24.51
CA GLN A 1042 26.04 33.29 -24.57
C GLN A 1042 26.65 34.03 -25.77
N GLY A 1043 27.95 33.83 -26.02
CA GLY A 1043 28.65 34.39 -27.19
C GLY A 1043 28.11 33.87 -28.52
N LYS A 1044 27.92 32.54 -28.63
CA LYS A 1044 27.32 31.89 -29.81
C LYS A 1044 25.90 32.40 -30.09
N MET A 1045 25.06 32.52 -29.06
CA MET A 1045 23.69 33.03 -29.18
C MET A 1045 23.64 34.50 -29.58
N ALA A 1046 24.46 35.37 -28.97
CA ALA A 1046 24.54 36.78 -29.35
C ALA A 1046 24.92 36.95 -30.83
N ALA A 1047 25.99 36.29 -31.27
CA ALA A 1047 26.41 36.33 -32.67
C ALA A 1047 25.36 35.78 -33.65
N ARG A 1048 24.52 34.82 -33.22
CA ARG A 1048 23.38 34.32 -34.04
C ARG A 1048 22.22 35.31 -34.08
N ILE A 1049 21.94 36.03 -32.98
CA ILE A 1049 20.91 37.09 -32.94
C ILE A 1049 21.30 38.23 -33.89
N ASP A 1050 22.57 38.64 -33.91
CA ASP A 1050 23.06 39.69 -34.80
C ASP A 1050 22.93 39.28 -36.28
N ARG A 1051 23.39 38.07 -36.65
CA ARG A 1051 23.20 37.52 -38.01
C ARG A 1051 21.72 37.43 -38.40
N LEU A 1052 20.84 37.04 -37.48
CA LEU A 1052 19.41 37.00 -37.75
C LEU A 1052 18.83 38.40 -38.00
N ALA A 1053 19.38 39.46 -37.40
CA ALA A 1053 18.97 40.83 -37.71
C ALA A 1053 19.35 41.21 -39.15
N ASP A 1054 20.55 40.84 -39.61
CA ASP A 1054 20.99 41.03 -41.01
C ASP A 1054 20.16 40.18 -42.00
N ASP A 1055 19.87 38.91 -41.65
CA ASP A 1055 19.00 38.01 -42.42
C ASP A 1055 17.56 38.55 -42.54
N ILE A 1056 17.03 39.20 -41.48
CA ILE A 1056 15.71 39.86 -41.49
C ILE A 1056 15.73 41.09 -42.41
N ALA A 1057 16.80 41.89 -42.37
CA ALA A 1057 16.96 43.07 -43.22
C ALA A 1057 17.12 42.73 -44.72
N SER A 1058 17.63 41.55 -45.03
CA SER A 1058 17.83 41.03 -46.39
C SER A 1058 16.78 40.02 -46.87
N ALA A 1059 15.77 39.70 -46.06
CA ALA A 1059 14.75 38.71 -46.39
C ALA A 1059 13.91 39.10 -47.63
N SER A 1060 13.80 38.20 -48.60
CA SER A 1060 13.10 38.47 -49.87
C SER A 1060 11.57 38.44 -49.76
N THR A 1061 11.02 37.92 -48.66
CA THR A 1061 9.57 37.82 -48.42
C THR A 1061 9.18 38.12 -46.98
N THR A 1062 8.00 38.71 -46.80
CA THR A 1062 7.42 39.00 -45.47
C THR A 1062 7.23 37.73 -44.62
N ALA A 1063 6.97 36.59 -45.25
CA ALA A 1063 6.83 35.31 -44.55
C ALA A 1063 8.18 34.81 -43.99
N GLN A 1064 9.25 34.93 -44.77
CA GLN A 1064 10.62 34.61 -44.33
C GLN A 1064 11.08 35.56 -43.22
N ALA A 1065 10.91 36.88 -43.42
CA ALA A 1065 11.23 37.88 -42.40
C ALA A 1065 10.52 37.59 -41.07
N LYS A 1066 9.22 37.25 -41.10
CA LYS A 1066 8.44 36.90 -39.91
C LYS A 1066 8.88 35.59 -39.24
N ARG A 1067 9.40 34.62 -40.00
CA ARG A 1067 9.99 33.38 -39.44
C ARG A 1067 11.30 33.68 -38.71
N LEU A 1068 12.21 34.40 -39.37
CA LEU A 1068 13.52 34.79 -38.80
C LEU A 1068 13.35 35.68 -37.57
N GLN A 1069 12.41 36.63 -37.62
CA GLN A 1069 12.01 37.47 -36.48
C GLN A 1069 11.59 36.62 -35.27
N LYS A 1070 10.77 35.58 -35.48
CA LYS A 1070 10.34 34.66 -34.40
C LYS A 1070 11.50 33.83 -33.82
N GLU A 1071 12.47 33.45 -34.65
CA GLU A 1071 13.69 32.75 -34.22
C GLU A 1071 14.58 33.68 -33.39
N ARG A 1072 14.80 34.91 -33.86
CA ARG A 1072 15.54 35.96 -33.14
C ARG A 1072 14.90 36.25 -31.78
N ASP A 1073 13.59 36.50 -31.74
CA ASP A 1073 12.86 36.79 -30.51
C ASP A 1073 12.77 35.59 -29.54
N LYS A 1074 13.01 34.36 -30.02
CA LYS A 1074 13.25 33.18 -29.16
C LYS A 1074 14.65 33.25 -28.56
N LEU A 1075 15.68 33.41 -29.41
CA LEU A 1075 17.08 33.44 -28.97
C LEU A 1075 17.38 34.61 -28.01
N THR A 1076 16.78 35.79 -28.21
CA THR A 1076 16.93 36.91 -27.26
C THR A 1076 16.40 36.55 -25.87
N ARG A 1077 15.23 35.90 -25.78
CA ARG A 1077 14.68 35.42 -24.50
C ARG A 1077 15.52 34.30 -23.87
N GLN A 1078 16.10 33.42 -24.68
CA GLN A 1078 17.04 32.40 -24.20
C GLN A 1078 18.34 33.04 -23.69
N LEU A 1079 18.91 34.03 -24.40
CA LEU A 1079 20.12 34.74 -23.96
C LEU A 1079 19.91 35.51 -22.64
N ASP A 1080 18.75 36.15 -22.46
CA ASP A 1080 18.42 36.85 -21.21
C ASP A 1080 18.18 35.89 -20.03
N GLU A 1081 17.65 34.68 -20.28
CA GLU A 1081 17.59 33.61 -19.27
C GLU A 1081 19.00 33.10 -18.94
N LEU A 1082 19.82 32.83 -19.96
CA LEU A 1082 21.17 32.28 -19.83
C LEU A 1082 22.14 33.21 -19.07
N ARG A 1083 21.97 34.53 -19.21
CA ARG A 1083 22.72 35.52 -18.42
C ARG A 1083 22.40 35.46 -16.92
N ARG A 1084 21.12 35.34 -16.56
CA ARG A 1084 20.69 35.17 -15.16
C ARG A 1084 21.15 33.82 -14.60
N TYR A 1085 21.11 32.79 -15.44
CA TYR A 1085 21.61 31.47 -15.08
C TYR A 1085 23.12 31.46 -14.83
N ASP A 1086 23.92 32.24 -15.57
CA ASP A 1086 25.36 32.39 -15.31
C ASP A 1086 25.66 33.02 -13.93
N GLU A 1087 24.86 34.01 -13.51
CA GLU A 1087 24.96 34.62 -12.18
C GLU A 1087 24.61 33.62 -11.07
N GLN A 1088 23.55 32.84 -11.25
CA GLN A 1088 23.16 31.77 -10.32
C GLN A 1088 24.22 30.66 -10.27
N LEU A 1089 24.65 30.15 -11.43
CA LEU A 1089 25.62 29.07 -11.53
C LEU A 1089 26.98 29.49 -10.95
N ARG A 1090 27.38 30.75 -11.10
CA ARG A 1090 28.55 31.32 -10.42
C ARG A 1090 28.41 31.24 -8.90
N HIS A 1091 27.28 31.71 -8.35
CA HIS A 1091 27.05 31.69 -6.90
C HIS A 1091 27.14 30.26 -6.32
N TYR A 1092 26.54 29.27 -6.97
CA TYR A 1092 26.62 27.88 -6.54
C TYR A 1092 27.99 27.23 -6.80
N ALA A 1093 28.72 27.63 -7.85
CA ALA A 1093 30.09 27.19 -8.08
C ALA A 1093 31.04 27.69 -6.98
N ASP A 1094 30.88 28.94 -6.53
CA ASP A 1094 31.64 29.52 -5.42
C ASP A 1094 31.38 28.80 -4.08
N GLN A 1095 30.21 28.15 -3.91
CA GLN A 1095 29.90 27.32 -2.73
C GLN A 1095 30.65 25.97 -2.70
N ARG A 1096 31.18 25.48 -3.83
CA ARG A 1096 31.87 24.18 -3.96
C ARG A 1096 31.12 23.01 -3.28
N ILE A 1097 29.86 22.82 -3.65
CA ILE A 1097 29.00 21.78 -3.06
C ILE A 1097 29.63 20.39 -3.20
N ALA A 1098 29.73 19.67 -2.08
CA ALA A 1098 30.13 18.27 -2.04
C ALA A 1098 28.92 17.34 -1.80
N LEU A 1099 28.97 16.15 -2.40
CA LEU A 1099 27.94 15.12 -2.26
C LEU A 1099 28.42 14.00 -1.36
N ASP A 1100 27.56 13.55 -0.45
CA ASP A 1100 27.67 12.25 0.22
C ASP A 1100 26.59 11.37 -0.40
N LEU A 1101 26.96 10.39 -1.22
CA LEU A 1101 26.01 9.50 -1.89
C LEU A 1101 25.07 8.80 -0.89
N ASP A 1102 25.55 8.50 0.33
CA ASP A 1102 24.79 7.75 1.32
C ASP A 1102 23.76 8.61 2.08
N ASP A 1103 23.75 9.93 1.88
CA ASP A 1103 22.59 10.77 2.21
C ASP A 1103 21.41 10.51 1.25
N GLY A 1104 21.65 9.91 0.08
CA GLY A 1104 20.68 9.59 -0.95
C GLY A 1104 20.36 10.75 -1.90
N VAL A 1105 19.64 10.46 -2.99
CA VAL A 1105 19.40 11.46 -4.04
C VAL A 1105 18.62 12.64 -3.50
N LYS A 1106 17.58 12.42 -2.69
CA LYS A 1106 16.72 13.49 -2.14
C LYS A 1106 17.49 14.61 -1.44
N ALA A 1107 18.36 14.25 -0.50
CA ALA A 1107 19.11 15.20 0.32
C ALA A 1107 20.16 15.93 -0.51
N ASN A 1108 20.84 15.22 -1.41
CA ASN A 1108 21.85 15.82 -2.27
C ASN A 1108 21.24 16.72 -3.37
N TYR A 1109 20.12 16.34 -3.97
CA TYR A 1109 19.41 17.14 -4.99
C TYR A 1109 18.92 18.48 -4.44
N ALA A 1110 18.52 18.50 -3.16
CA ALA A 1110 18.08 19.73 -2.49
C ALA A 1110 19.18 20.79 -2.35
N LYS A 1111 20.47 20.39 -2.33
CA LYS A 1111 21.63 21.31 -2.18
C LYS A 1111 21.75 22.32 -3.33
N PHE A 1112 21.15 22.05 -4.49
CA PHE A 1112 21.31 22.86 -5.72
C PHE A 1112 20.20 23.88 -5.96
N GLY A 1113 19.15 23.87 -5.14
CA GLY A 1113 17.96 24.70 -5.35
C GLY A 1113 17.45 24.63 -6.79
N ASP A 1114 17.06 25.77 -7.35
CA ASP A 1114 16.47 25.90 -8.69
C ASP A 1114 17.45 25.66 -9.87
N LEU A 1115 18.72 25.32 -9.64
CA LEU A 1115 19.63 24.94 -10.75
C LEU A 1115 19.25 23.61 -11.43
N LEU A 1116 18.54 22.74 -10.71
CA LEU A 1116 18.12 21.43 -11.17
C LEU A 1116 16.64 21.43 -11.57
N ALA A 1117 16.30 20.69 -12.63
CA ALA A 1117 14.91 20.52 -13.04
C ALA A 1117 14.10 19.71 -12.00
N GLU A 1118 12.80 19.97 -11.89
CA GLU A 1118 11.84 19.15 -11.12
C GLU A 1118 12.16 18.96 -9.61
N VAL A 1119 12.88 19.90 -8.98
CA VAL A 1119 13.29 19.86 -7.55
C VAL A 1119 12.13 19.43 -6.63
N LYS A 1120 10.97 20.09 -6.74
CA LYS A 1120 9.78 19.83 -5.91
C LYS A 1120 9.26 18.39 -6.07
N ALA A 1121 9.42 17.78 -7.26
CA ALA A 1121 9.00 16.41 -7.51
C ALA A 1121 9.95 15.38 -6.86
N VAL A 1122 11.25 15.69 -6.80
CA VAL A 1122 12.31 14.84 -6.21
C VAL A 1122 12.35 14.98 -4.68
N THR A 1123 12.47 16.21 -4.17
CA THR A 1123 12.64 16.50 -2.74
C THR A 1123 11.34 16.34 -1.94
N GLY A 1124 10.20 16.70 -2.54
CA GLY A 1124 8.88 16.68 -1.92
C GLY A 1124 8.57 17.88 -1.01
N GLN A 1125 9.43 18.90 -0.97
CA GLN A 1125 9.16 20.13 -0.22
C GLN A 1125 8.13 21.02 -0.93
N LYS A 1126 7.14 21.52 -0.17
CA LYS A 1126 6.59 22.86 -0.42
C LYS A 1126 7.64 23.86 0.05
N GLU A 1127 7.78 24.97 -0.66
CA GLU A 1127 8.76 26.02 -0.34
C GLU A 1127 8.71 26.39 1.16
N SER A 1128 9.83 26.21 1.85
CA SER A 1128 10.13 27.03 3.01
C SER A 1128 10.45 28.43 2.48
N THR A 1129 9.49 29.35 2.64
CA THR A 1129 9.76 30.78 2.54
C THR A 1129 10.52 31.21 3.79
N ASP A 1130 11.84 31.26 3.67
CA ASP A 1130 12.74 32.07 4.50
C ASP A 1130 13.42 33.10 3.56
#